data_AF-A0AAW6VFW1-F1
#
_entry.id   AF-A0AAW6VFW1-F1
#
_cell.length_a   1.000
_cell.length_b   1.000
_cell.length_c   1.000
_cell.angle_alpha   90.00
_cell.angle_beta   90.00
_cell.angle_gamma   90.00
#
_symmetry.space_group_name_H-M   'P 1'
#
loop_
_entity.id
_entity.type
_entity.pdbx_description
1 polymer ?
#
loop_
_entity_poly.entity_id
_entity_poly.type
_entity_poly.pdbx_seq_one_letter_code
_entity_poly.pdbx_strand_id
1 'polypeptide(L)'
;MNYIKNSVNLSTGTIEEKRAEIKKQFLQTYELDEKLFDLLKDKEFLYQQPNKLRHPLIFYYGHTATFFINKLVLANILENRLNKDFESIFAIGVDEMSWDDLNSSNYKWPTFEEIKEYRNKVKEIVLDLIENMQFSLPINWDCAMWIILMGIEHENIHIETSSVLLRELDIKYLKEDEIFEYSNEASNEYPKNELLDVKGENIILQKDRNNPIFYGWDNEFSNHKAFIKDFQASKYLVSNGEFLEFVKEGGYNKPEFFSTEGKNWLSYTNAKYPTFWIKKDEEYFLREINRVVPLPLNYPVDVNFYEAEAFCKYKSEKLGFEVRLPSEDEYYRLYDFVDAQNKEANIGLKQFNQSRVDEYKFDDFYDVAGNVWQWSLTPIYPFDGFVTHPIYDDFTTPTFDDRHALIKGGSFISLGNETLRSARYAFRKHFFQHAGFRYVKSSNEYKTQLNNNFYESDESISSYCDLYYGKDNLYTNYVDLIRPYLKDLKVSKALDLGCCVGRTSFELAKIYDEVLGIDFSANYINIGVKLKLYDFVNYKIKKQDKTFEERAISLKDFDLEKVKDKVSFMQGDACNLKEIYKDFDLIFYSSLIDKLYYPKKFLEDVSRRINKNGFFVFLSLHDWFNEHINENNLFLEFELLDKIEVSSFIKMKNKNYENKTLLMSVWKKK
;
A
#
# COMPACT_ATOMS: atom_id res chain seq x y z
N MET A 1 24.70 4.99 -17.25
CA MET A 1 24.00 3.77 -17.77
C MET A 1 22.71 4.18 -18.49
N ASN A 2 22.29 3.49 -19.56
CA ASN A 2 21.08 3.83 -20.33
C ASN A 2 19.91 2.88 -20.01
N TYR A 3 19.24 3.10 -18.87
CA TYR A 3 18.04 2.35 -18.49
C TYR A 3 16.81 2.83 -19.29
N ILE A 4 15.93 1.91 -19.66
CA ILE A 4 14.61 2.21 -20.22
C ILE A 4 13.77 2.80 -19.09
N LYS A 5 13.61 4.12 -19.11
CA LYS A 5 12.80 4.83 -18.11
C LYS A 5 11.31 4.92 -18.46
N ASN A 6 10.97 4.94 -19.75
CA ASN A 6 9.60 5.17 -20.20
C ASN A 6 8.78 3.88 -20.15
N SER A 7 7.51 3.97 -19.77
CA SER A 7 6.56 2.85 -19.85
C SER A 7 6.26 2.46 -21.31
N VAL A 8 5.92 1.19 -21.56
CA VAL A 8 5.58 0.68 -22.91
C VAL A 8 4.31 1.35 -23.43
N ASN A 9 4.30 1.75 -24.70
CA ASN A 9 3.06 2.16 -25.36
C ASN A 9 2.20 0.93 -25.67
N LEU A 10 1.04 0.85 -25.02
CA LEU A 10 0.12 -0.29 -25.01
C LEU A 10 -0.87 -0.31 -26.18
N SER A 11 -0.94 0.77 -26.96
CA SER A 11 -1.93 0.97 -28.02
C SER A 11 -1.37 0.85 -29.45
N THR A 12 -0.06 0.81 -29.61
CA THR A 12 0.61 0.86 -30.92
C THR A 12 1.61 -0.29 -31.10
N GLY A 13 1.95 -0.59 -32.36
CA GLY A 13 2.87 -1.67 -32.74
C GLY A 13 2.17 -2.99 -33.01
N THR A 14 2.96 -4.01 -33.34
CA THR A 14 2.51 -5.40 -33.52
C THR A 14 2.65 -6.20 -32.22
N ILE A 15 2.00 -7.36 -32.15
CA ILE A 15 2.12 -8.27 -31.00
C ILE A 15 3.58 -8.66 -30.75
N GLU A 16 4.34 -8.98 -31.79
CA GLU A 16 5.75 -9.38 -31.65
C GLU A 16 6.65 -8.22 -31.19
N GLU A 17 6.40 -7.00 -31.68
CA GLU A 17 7.09 -5.81 -31.16
C GLU A 17 6.77 -5.58 -29.68
N LYS A 18 5.51 -5.73 -29.26
CA LYS A 18 5.12 -5.62 -27.84
C LYS A 18 5.77 -6.69 -26.98
N ARG A 19 5.85 -7.95 -27.44
CA ARG A 19 6.59 -9.00 -26.72
C ARG A 19 8.04 -8.60 -26.52
N ALA A 20 8.72 -8.15 -27.57
CA ALA A 20 10.12 -7.74 -27.50
C ALA A 20 10.33 -6.57 -26.53
N GLU A 21 9.48 -5.55 -26.57
CA GLU A 21 9.55 -4.40 -25.68
C GLU A 21 9.32 -4.79 -24.21
N ILE A 22 8.25 -5.55 -23.92
CA ILE A 22 7.89 -6.00 -22.57
C ILE A 22 8.97 -6.93 -22.02
N LYS A 23 9.48 -7.87 -22.83
CA LYS A 23 10.59 -8.75 -22.46
C LYS A 23 11.83 -7.95 -22.07
N LYS A 24 12.16 -6.91 -22.84
CA LYS A 24 13.31 -6.05 -22.56
C LYS A 24 13.12 -5.27 -21.25
N GLN A 25 11.93 -4.72 -21.00
CA GLN A 25 11.62 -4.05 -19.74
C GLN A 25 11.64 -4.99 -18.54
N PHE A 26 11.06 -6.17 -18.67
CA PHE A 26 11.09 -7.20 -17.63
C PHE A 26 12.51 -7.57 -17.26
N LEU A 27 13.35 -7.96 -18.24
CA LEU A 27 14.74 -8.33 -17.99
C LEU A 27 15.53 -7.21 -17.31
N GLN A 28 15.38 -5.97 -17.79
CA GLN A 28 16.06 -4.83 -17.18
C GLN A 28 15.65 -4.62 -15.73
N THR A 29 14.34 -4.62 -15.46
CA THR A 29 13.79 -4.31 -14.13
C THR A 29 14.19 -5.41 -13.15
N TYR A 30 14.02 -6.68 -13.55
CA TYR A 30 14.37 -7.85 -12.75
C TYR A 30 15.87 -7.94 -12.43
N GLU A 31 16.74 -7.54 -13.36
CA GLU A 31 18.19 -7.51 -13.15
C GLU A 31 18.63 -6.29 -12.34
N LEU A 32 17.97 -5.15 -12.50
CA LEU A 32 18.24 -3.93 -11.75
C LEU A 32 17.89 -4.09 -10.27
N ASP A 33 16.75 -4.72 -9.95
CA ASP A 33 16.36 -5.07 -8.58
C ASP A 33 17.47 -5.85 -7.88
N GLU A 34 17.98 -6.91 -8.53
CA GLU A 34 19.07 -7.72 -7.96
C GLU A 34 20.38 -6.94 -7.82
N LYS A 35 20.72 -6.15 -8.84
CA LYS A 35 21.94 -5.34 -8.86
C LYS A 35 21.97 -4.31 -7.74
N LEU A 36 20.83 -3.79 -7.33
CA LEU A 36 20.75 -2.85 -6.21
C LEU A 36 21.24 -3.49 -4.90
N PHE A 37 20.95 -4.77 -4.67
CA PHE A 37 21.46 -5.54 -3.52
C PHE A 37 22.92 -5.97 -3.65
N ASP A 38 23.60 -5.72 -4.78
CA ASP A 38 25.05 -5.91 -4.89
C ASP A 38 25.85 -4.80 -4.20
N LEU A 39 25.19 -3.69 -3.82
CA LEU A 39 25.74 -2.65 -2.96
C LEU A 39 26.06 -3.17 -1.55
N LEU A 40 25.48 -4.29 -1.11
CA LEU A 40 25.84 -4.91 0.17
C LEU A 40 27.25 -5.52 0.11
N LYS A 41 28.03 -5.34 1.17
CA LYS A 41 29.37 -5.96 1.31
C LYS A 41 29.31 -7.48 1.28
N ASP A 42 28.31 -8.04 1.96
CA ASP A 42 28.04 -9.46 2.05
C ASP A 42 26.53 -9.70 1.98
N LYS A 43 26.11 -10.85 1.42
CA LYS A 43 24.70 -11.22 1.28
C LYS A 43 24.06 -11.56 2.64
N GLU A 44 24.83 -11.85 3.69
CA GLU A 44 24.31 -11.97 5.07
C GLU A 44 23.63 -10.68 5.55
N PHE A 45 23.97 -9.51 4.98
CA PHE A 45 23.34 -8.25 5.36
C PHE A 45 21.94 -8.06 4.78
N LEU A 46 21.46 -8.96 3.90
CA LEU A 46 20.05 -9.01 3.52
C LEU A 46 19.13 -9.27 4.71
N TYR A 47 19.62 -9.89 5.78
CA TYR A 47 18.81 -10.18 6.98
C TYR A 47 18.76 -9.00 7.95
N GLN A 48 19.41 -7.88 7.64
CA GLN A 48 19.28 -6.66 8.43
C GLN A 48 17.92 -6.01 8.19
N GLN A 49 17.42 -5.35 9.24
CA GLN A 49 16.20 -4.56 9.23
C GLN A 49 16.57 -3.08 9.41
N PRO A 50 16.82 -2.33 8.31
CA PRO A 50 17.24 -0.92 8.39
C PRO A 50 16.23 -0.05 9.13
N ASN A 51 14.95 -0.36 8.95
CA ASN A 51 13.84 0.39 9.48
C ASN A 51 12.93 -0.54 10.28
N LYS A 52 12.71 -0.21 11.56
CA LYS A 52 11.89 -1.02 12.48
C LYS A 52 10.43 -1.15 12.06
N LEU A 53 9.98 -0.25 11.19
CA LEU A 53 8.61 -0.20 10.70
C LEU A 53 8.46 -0.89 9.34
N ARG A 54 9.52 -1.56 8.86
CA ARG A 54 9.60 -2.28 7.59
C ARG A 54 10.17 -3.67 7.79
N HIS A 55 9.99 -4.57 6.82
CA HIS A 55 10.63 -5.88 6.88
C HIS A 55 12.15 -5.80 6.62
N PRO A 56 12.92 -6.87 6.94
CA PRO A 56 14.32 -6.97 6.55
C PRO A 56 14.51 -6.97 5.03
N LEU A 57 15.72 -6.63 4.55
CA LEU A 57 16.01 -6.51 3.11
C LEU A 57 15.73 -7.80 2.31
N ILE A 58 15.86 -8.98 2.94
CA ILE A 58 15.57 -10.28 2.33
C ILE A 58 14.10 -10.41 1.91
N PHE A 59 13.18 -9.72 2.61
CA PHE A 59 11.79 -9.64 2.20
C PHE A 59 11.68 -8.99 0.83
N TYR A 60 12.26 -7.80 0.66
CA TYR A 60 12.21 -7.04 -0.59
C TYR A 60 12.86 -7.80 -1.75
N TYR A 61 13.95 -8.53 -1.47
CA TYR A 61 14.60 -9.41 -2.45
C TYR A 61 13.72 -10.57 -2.90
N GLY A 62 12.90 -11.17 -2.03
CA GLY A 62 11.99 -12.27 -2.41
C GLY A 62 10.63 -11.82 -2.93
N HIS A 63 10.15 -10.68 -2.43
CA HIS A 63 8.78 -10.21 -2.58
C HIS A 63 8.38 -9.92 -4.02
N THR A 64 9.23 -9.26 -4.80
CA THR A 64 8.91 -8.88 -6.18
C THR A 64 8.67 -10.11 -7.06
N ALA A 65 9.51 -11.14 -6.96
CA ALA A 65 9.32 -12.41 -7.66
C ALA A 65 8.07 -13.17 -7.17
N THR A 66 7.82 -13.20 -5.86
CA THR A 66 6.59 -13.78 -5.30
C THR A 66 5.34 -13.05 -5.78
N PHE A 67 5.40 -11.72 -5.92
CA PHE A 67 4.29 -10.92 -6.40
C PHE A 67 3.85 -11.34 -7.80
N PHE A 68 4.79 -11.56 -8.73
CA PHE A 68 4.48 -12.11 -10.06
C PHE A 68 3.67 -13.41 -9.95
N ILE A 69 4.17 -14.40 -9.21
CA ILE A 69 3.49 -15.69 -9.09
C ILE A 69 2.11 -15.54 -8.42
N ASN A 70 2.00 -14.78 -7.35
CA ASN A 70 0.73 -14.55 -6.65
C ASN A 70 -0.31 -13.92 -7.57
N LYS A 71 0.04 -12.88 -8.33
CA LYS A 71 -0.90 -12.22 -9.25
C LYS A 71 -1.23 -13.09 -10.47
N LEU A 72 -0.26 -13.85 -10.99
CA LEU A 72 -0.49 -14.80 -12.09
C LEU A 72 -1.44 -15.95 -11.68
N VAL A 73 -1.32 -16.46 -10.45
CA VAL A 73 -2.23 -17.46 -9.88
C VAL A 73 -3.62 -16.87 -9.65
N LEU A 74 -3.71 -15.67 -9.05
CA LEU A 74 -4.99 -14.99 -8.84
C LEU A 74 -5.72 -14.67 -10.15
N ALA A 75 -4.98 -14.35 -11.21
CA ALA A 75 -5.51 -14.13 -12.56
C ALA A 75 -5.88 -15.43 -13.31
N ASN A 76 -5.67 -16.61 -12.71
CA ASN A 76 -5.79 -17.92 -13.35
C ASN A 76 -4.95 -18.08 -14.63
N ILE A 77 -3.80 -17.39 -14.71
CA ILE A 77 -2.81 -17.56 -15.79
C ILE A 77 -1.90 -18.74 -15.45
N LEU A 78 -1.54 -18.90 -14.18
CA LEU A 78 -0.85 -20.08 -13.66
C LEU A 78 -1.78 -20.91 -12.79
N GLU A 79 -1.85 -22.22 -13.07
CA GLU A 79 -2.66 -23.14 -12.28
C GLU A 79 -2.00 -23.53 -10.95
N ASN A 80 -0.67 -23.62 -10.95
CA ASN A 80 0.09 -24.13 -9.82
C ASN A 80 1.08 -23.08 -9.30
N ARG A 81 1.16 -23.04 -7.97
CA ARG A 81 2.18 -22.31 -7.21
C ARG A 81 3.54 -22.99 -7.38
N LEU A 82 4.61 -22.19 -7.41
CA LEU A 82 5.99 -22.67 -7.57
C LEU A 82 6.60 -23.07 -6.22
N ASN A 83 6.44 -22.23 -5.20
CA ASN A 83 6.84 -22.51 -3.82
C ASN A 83 5.85 -21.81 -2.88
N LYS A 84 4.89 -22.59 -2.35
CA LYS A 84 3.78 -22.07 -1.53
C LYS A 84 4.25 -21.37 -0.26
N ASP A 85 5.33 -21.85 0.34
CA ASP A 85 5.85 -21.29 1.59
C ASP A 85 6.47 -19.92 1.32
N PHE A 86 7.27 -19.77 0.27
CA PHE A 86 7.84 -18.47 -0.12
C PHE A 86 6.74 -17.51 -0.54
N GLU A 87 5.82 -18.01 -1.37
CA GLU A 87 4.72 -17.21 -1.89
C GLU A 87 3.79 -16.67 -0.81
N SER A 88 3.77 -17.31 0.36
CA SER A 88 3.04 -16.82 1.52
C SER A 88 3.89 -15.94 2.44
N ILE A 89 5.14 -16.33 2.73
CA ILE A 89 6.06 -15.56 3.59
C ILE A 89 6.33 -14.17 2.99
N PHE A 90 6.42 -14.07 1.67
CA PHE A 90 6.62 -12.83 0.95
C PHE A 90 5.32 -12.24 0.38
N ALA A 91 4.12 -12.77 0.70
CA ALA A 91 2.86 -12.26 0.11
C ALA A 91 2.48 -10.86 0.59
N ILE A 92 2.69 -10.59 1.88
CA ILE A 92 2.11 -9.44 2.57
C ILE A 92 3.15 -8.31 2.57
N GLY A 93 2.96 -7.33 1.68
CA GLY A 93 3.68 -6.05 1.75
C GLY A 93 3.29 -5.30 3.02
N VAL A 94 4.24 -4.55 3.60
CA VAL A 94 3.99 -3.84 4.85
C VAL A 94 3.78 -2.35 4.60
N ASP A 95 2.56 -1.88 4.85
CA ASP A 95 2.32 -0.51 5.27
C ASP A 95 2.13 -0.53 6.79
N GLU A 96 2.46 0.53 7.54
CA GLU A 96 2.29 0.54 9.00
C GLU A 96 0.81 0.60 9.44
N MET A 97 -0.02 -0.24 8.88
CA MET A 97 -1.35 -0.49 9.32
C MET A 97 -1.30 -1.26 10.64
N SER A 98 -2.29 -1.05 11.49
CA SER A 98 -2.36 -1.69 12.82
C SER A 98 -2.48 -3.22 12.77
N TRP A 99 -2.50 -3.79 11.58
CA TRP A 99 -2.66 -5.22 11.32
C TRP A 99 -1.44 -5.92 10.72
N ASP A 100 -0.37 -5.21 10.39
CA ASP A 100 0.82 -5.82 9.83
C ASP A 100 1.73 -6.34 10.95
N ASP A 101 2.14 -7.60 10.88
CA ASP A 101 3.03 -8.21 11.88
C ASP A 101 4.50 -8.09 11.46
N LEU A 102 5.17 -7.11 12.06
CA LEU A 102 6.56 -6.73 11.84
C LEU A 102 7.56 -7.48 12.74
N ASN A 103 7.12 -8.41 13.59
CA ASN A 103 8.01 -9.06 14.55
C ASN A 103 8.86 -10.14 13.87
N SER A 104 10.17 -9.89 13.78
CA SER A 104 11.14 -10.78 13.13
C SER A 104 11.23 -12.18 13.75
N SER A 105 10.85 -12.37 15.02
CA SER A 105 10.80 -13.69 15.65
C SER A 105 9.76 -14.62 15.03
N ASN A 106 8.81 -14.07 14.27
CA ASN A 106 7.71 -14.81 13.65
C ASN A 106 8.05 -15.28 12.23
N TYR A 107 9.26 -14.97 11.73
CA TYR A 107 9.68 -15.28 10.37
C TYR A 107 10.92 -16.17 10.36
N LYS A 108 10.80 -17.32 9.68
CA LYS A 108 11.97 -18.10 9.27
C LYS A 108 12.31 -17.75 7.83
N TRP A 109 13.11 -16.70 7.66
CA TRP A 109 13.54 -16.26 6.33
C TRP A 109 14.35 -17.36 5.63
N PRO A 110 14.06 -17.67 4.35
CA PRO A 110 14.88 -18.59 3.57
C PRO A 110 16.29 -18.04 3.32
N THR A 111 17.21 -18.91 2.93
CA THR A 111 18.57 -18.51 2.57
C THR A 111 18.60 -17.69 1.28
N PHE A 112 19.62 -16.84 1.11
CA PHE A 112 19.82 -16.07 -0.13
C PHE A 112 19.84 -16.98 -1.36
N GLU A 113 20.55 -18.11 -1.31
CA GLU A 113 20.66 -19.06 -2.43
C GLU A 113 19.30 -19.69 -2.80
N GLU A 114 18.50 -20.08 -1.81
CA GLU A 114 17.16 -20.62 -2.07
C GLU A 114 16.24 -19.58 -2.73
N ILE A 115 16.29 -18.33 -2.28
CA ILE A 115 15.49 -17.24 -2.87
C ILE A 115 16.01 -16.88 -4.25
N LYS A 116 17.33 -16.88 -4.46
CA LYS A 116 17.93 -16.66 -5.77
C LYS A 116 17.50 -17.74 -6.76
N GLU A 117 17.51 -19.01 -6.36
CA GLU A 117 17.01 -20.12 -7.19
C GLU A 117 15.52 -19.95 -7.50
N TYR A 118 14.70 -19.57 -6.52
CA TYR A 118 13.29 -19.26 -6.72
C TYR A 118 13.10 -18.12 -7.72
N ARG A 119 13.81 -16.99 -7.56
CA ARG A 119 13.80 -15.87 -8.49
C ARG A 119 14.18 -16.30 -9.91
N ASN A 120 15.18 -17.16 -10.08
CA ASN A 120 15.57 -17.65 -11.42
C ASN A 120 14.43 -18.44 -12.07
N LYS A 121 13.76 -19.33 -11.33
CA LYS A 121 12.60 -20.08 -11.83
C LYS A 121 11.41 -19.17 -12.17
N VAL A 122 11.14 -18.15 -11.35
CA VAL A 122 10.11 -17.14 -11.65
C VAL A 122 10.47 -16.39 -12.94
N LYS A 123 11.73 -16.00 -13.12
CA LYS A 123 12.22 -15.34 -14.34
C LYS A 123 11.96 -16.19 -15.58
N GLU A 124 12.25 -17.49 -15.53
CA GLU A 124 11.98 -18.42 -16.62
C GLU A 124 10.49 -18.51 -16.96
N ILE A 125 9.63 -18.64 -15.95
CA ILE A 125 8.16 -18.70 -16.12
C ILE A 125 7.64 -17.41 -16.77
N VAL A 126 8.05 -16.25 -16.27
CA VAL A 126 7.59 -14.96 -16.79
C VAL A 126 8.07 -14.74 -18.23
N LEU A 127 9.31 -15.11 -18.56
CA LEU A 127 9.82 -15.04 -19.93
C LEU A 127 9.05 -15.95 -20.89
N ASP A 128 8.73 -17.18 -20.46
CA ASP A 128 7.92 -18.11 -21.24
C ASP A 128 6.52 -17.54 -21.51
N LEU A 129 5.88 -16.96 -20.47
CA LEU A 129 4.59 -16.30 -20.62
C LEU A 129 4.66 -15.11 -21.58
N ILE A 130 5.68 -14.25 -21.47
CA ILE A 130 5.86 -13.11 -22.38
C ILE A 130 6.02 -13.58 -23.82
N GLU A 131 6.71 -14.69 -24.06
CA GLU A 131 6.94 -15.22 -25.41
C GLU A 131 5.69 -15.91 -25.98
N ASN A 132 4.95 -16.66 -25.16
CA ASN A 132 3.96 -17.62 -25.65
C ASN A 132 2.50 -17.25 -25.39
N MET A 133 2.20 -16.39 -24.41
CA MET A 133 0.80 -16.08 -24.06
C MET A 133 0.08 -15.35 -25.20
N GLN A 134 -1.18 -15.68 -25.44
CA GLN A 134 -1.98 -14.96 -26.44
C GLN A 134 -2.53 -13.66 -25.84
N PHE A 135 -2.48 -12.57 -26.60
CA PHE A 135 -3.05 -11.29 -26.21
C PHE A 135 -3.41 -10.43 -27.43
N SER A 136 -4.21 -9.40 -27.21
CA SER A 136 -4.62 -8.42 -28.23
C SER A 136 -4.23 -7.00 -27.83
N LEU A 137 -4.17 -6.12 -28.82
CA LEU A 137 -3.99 -4.68 -28.60
C LEU A 137 -5.34 -3.94 -28.65
N PRO A 138 -5.51 -2.85 -27.87
CA PRO A 138 -4.58 -2.37 -26.84
C PRO A 138 -4.50 -3.32 -25.63
N ILE A 139 -3.36 -3.35 -24.93
CA ILE A 139 -3.24 -4.08 -23.67
C ILE A 139 -3.97 -3.28 -22.58
N ASN A 140 -5.08 -3.81 -22.06
CA ASN A 140 -5.90 -3.20 -21.01
C ASN A 140 -6.13 -4.19 -19.84
N TRP A 141 -6.98 -3.83 -18.87
CA TRP A 141 -7.20 -4.65 -17.66
C TRP A 141 -7.73 -6.06 -17.93
N ASP A 142 -8.45 -6.26 -19.04
CA ASP A 142 -8.99 -7.57 -19.41
C ASP A 142 -7.96 -8.44 -20.16
N CYS A 143 -6.79 -7.87 -20.48
CA CYS A 143 -5.71 -8.53 -21.18
C CYS A 143 -4.74 -9.20 -20.19
N ALA A 144 -4.47 -10.49 -20.36
CA ALA A 144 -3.59 -11.23 -19.46
C ALA A 144 -2.15 -10.65 -19.41
N MET A 145 -1.66 -10.02 -20.49
CA MET A 145 -0.36 -9.34 -20.53
C MET A 145 -0.29 -8.15 -19.56
N TRP A 146 -1.44 -7.58 -19.15
CA TRP A 146 -1.51 -6.55 -18.12
C TRP A 146 -0.95 -7.01 -16.77
N ILE A 147 -1.11 -8.29 -16.44
CA ILE A 147 -0.60 -8.87 -15.18
C ILE A 147 0.92 -8.95 -15.18
N ILE A 148 1.54 -9.15 -16.34
CA ILE A 148 3.01 -9.09 -16.48
C ILE A 148 3.49 -7.65 -16.28
N LEU A 149 2.85 -6.68 -16.94
CA LEU A 149 3.15 -5.26 -16.77
C LEU A 149 2.96 -4.80 -15.33
N MET A 150 1.90 -5.28 -14.65
CA MET A 150 1.68 -5.03 -13.24
C MET A 150 2.85 -5.50 -12.38
N GLY A 151 3.40 -6.69 -12.64
CA GLY A 151 4.58 -7.17 -11.93
C GLY A 151 5.82 -6.32 -12.19
N ILE A 152 6.05 -5.89 -13.44
CA ILE A 152 7.17 -5.01 -13.80
C ILE A 152 7.06 -3.66 -13.07
N GLU A 153 5.89 -3.04 -13.12
CA GLU A 153 5.66 -1.71 -12.51
C GLU A 153 5.66 -1.79 -10.98
N HIS A 154 5.21 -2.92 -10.40
CA HIS A 154 5.35 -3.19 -8.98
C HIS A 154 6.83 -3.35 -8.57
N GLU A 155 7.65 -4.02 -9.39
CA GLU A 155 9.08 -4.14 -9.13
C GLU A 155 9.81 -2.78 -9.21
N ASN A 156 9.39 -1.87 -10.09
CA ASN A 156 9.89 -0.47 -10.11
C ASN A 156 9.68 0.24 -8.76
N ILE A 157 8.48 0.12 -8.16
CA ILE A 157 8.18 0.66 -6.83
C ILE A 157 9.14 0.09 -5.77
N HIS A 158 9.44 -1.21 -5.87
CA HIS A 158 10.32 -1.90 -4.94
C HIS A 158 11.80 -1.62 -5.16
N ILE A 159 12.24 -1.30 -6.38
CA ILE A 159 13.59 -0.78 -6.65
C ILE A 159 13.77 0.54 -5.91
N GLU A 160 12.81 1.46 -6.03
CA GLU A 160 12.88 2.74 -5.34
C GLU A 160 12.83 2.54 -3.82
N THR A 161 11.88 1.76 -3.30
CA THR A 161 11.77 1.46 -1.86
C THR A 161 13.03 0.80 -1.30
N SER A 162 13.59 -0.19 -2.00
CA SER A 162 14.81 -0.87 -1.56
C SER A 162 16.01 0.08 -1.53
N SER A 163 16.07 1.05 -2.44
CA SER A 163 17.16 2.04 -2.44
C SER A 163 17.12 2.96 -1.22
N VAL A 164 15.92 3.30 -0.72
CA VAL A 164 15.74 4.05 0.53
C VAL A 164 16.15 3.18 1.72
N LEU A 165 15.75 1.91 1.77
CA LEU A 165 16.13 1.01 2.85
C LEU A 165 17.64 0.77 2.92
N LEU A 166 18.31 0.67 1.77
CA LEU A 166 19.77 0.61 1.69
C LEU A 166 20.41 1.92 2.19
N ARG A 167 19.78 3.07 1.93
CA ARG A 167 20.24 4.37 2.46
C ARG A 167 20.07 4.46 3.98
N GLU A 168 18.98 3.91 4.53
CA GLU A 168 18.73 3.80 5.97
C GLU A 168 19.63 2.76 6.66
N LEU A 169 20.14 1.76 5.92
CA LEU A 169 21.08 0.78 6.45
C LEU A 169 22.39 1.45 6.88
N ASP A 170 22.93 0.99 8.01
CA ASP A 170 24.26 1.41 8.49
C ASP A 170 25.29 1.19 7.38
N ILE A 171 25.97 2.28 6.99
CA ILE A 171 26.87 2.31 5.85
C ILE A 171 28.00 1.29 5.95
N LYS A 172 28.35 0.82 7.16
CA LYS A 172 29.37 -0.22 7.33
C LYS A 172 29.04 -1.53 6.60
N TYR A 173 27.75 -1.78 6.30
CA TYR A 173 27.26 -2.95 5.58
C TYR A 173 27.27 -2.79 4.05
N LEU A 174 27.61 -1.61 3.52
CA LEU A 174 27.61 -1.31 2.09
C LEU A 174 29.02 -1.15 1.52
N LYS A 175 29.22 -1.62 0.29
CA LYS A 175 30.48 -1.49 -0.44
C LYS A 175 30.72 -0.02 -0.81
N GLU A 176 31.98 0.35 -0.77
CA GLU A 176 32.45 1.66 -1.25
C GLU A 176 32.58 1.69 -2.79
N ASP A 177 32.64 0.52 -3.43
CA ASP A 177 32.75 0.40 -4.89
C ASP A 177 31.56 1.07 -5.61
N GLU A 178 31.85 1.87 -6.63
CA GLU A 178 30.84 2.49 -7.49
C GLU A 178 30.30 1.48 -8.51
N ILE A 179 29.34 0.66 -8.08
CA ILE A 179 28.57 -0.26 -8.95
C ILE A 179 27.60 0.50 -9.87
N PHE A 180 27.23 1.71 -9.44
CA PHE A 180 26.44 2.69 -10.18
C PHE A 180 27.23 3.99 -10.30
N GLU A 181 27.02 4.70 -11.40
CA GLU A 181 27.75 5.91 -11.74
C GLU A 181 27.07 7.13 -11.09
N TYR A 182 27.79 7.80 -10.20
CA TYR A 182 27.39 9.08 -9.62
C TYR A 182 27.99 10.23 -10.44
N SER A 183 27.15 10.99 -11.15
CA SER A 183 27.57 12.08 -12.04
C SER A 183 27.14 13.48 -11.56
N ASN A 184 26.81 13.58 -10.27
CA ASN A 184 26.27 14.77 -9.63
C ASN A 184 27.36 15.74 -9.14
N GLU A 185 27.14 17.06 -9.32
CA GLU A 185 28.10 18.10 -8.93
C GLU A 185 27.72 18.80 -7.62
N ALA A 186 28.43 18.50 -6.54
CA ALA A 186 28.19 19.11 -5.23
C ALA A 186 28.79 20.52 -5.13
N SER A 187 28.10 21.43 -4.44
CA SER A 187 28.56 22.79 -4.18
C SER A 187 28.22 23.25 -2.76
N ASN A 188 29.07 24.11 -2.20
CA ASN A 188 28.79 24.87 -0.97
C ASN A 188 28.03 26.18 -1.23
N GLU A 189 27.70 26.46 -2.49
CA GLU A 189 26.83 27.54 -2.91
C GLU A 189 25.54 26.96 -3.47
N TYR A 190 24.42 27.64 -3.22
CA TYR A 190 23.09 27.22 -3.68
C TYR A 190 22.31 28.42 -4.20
N PRO A 191 21.44 28.23 -5.20
CA PRO A 191 20.64 29.32 -5.73
C PRO A 191 19.65 29.81 -4.68
N LYS A 192 19.46 31.13 -4.61
CA LYS A 192 18.39 31.71 -3.81
C LYS A 192 17.07 31.52 -4.53
N ASN A 193 16.09 30.96 -3.82
CA ASN A 193 14.79 30.68 -4.37
C ASN A 193 13.96 31.96 -4.51
N GLU A 194 13.10 32.01 -5.52
CA GLU A 194 12.17 33.10 -5.79
C GLU A 194 10.80 32.53 -6.19
N LEU A 195 9.72 33.29 -5.98
CA LEU A 195 8.38 32.91 -6.40
C LEU A 195 8.10 33.45 -7.81
N LEU A 196 7.72 32.56 -8.72
CA LEU A 196 7.37 32.89 -10.10
C LEU A 196 5.88 32.64 -10.32
N ASP A 197 5.27 33.45 -11.19
CA ASP A 197 3.84 33.35 -11.51
C ASP A 197 3.55 32.12 -12.37
N VAL A 198 2.48 31.40 -12.01
CA VAL A 198 1.91 30.29 -12.78
C VAL A 198 0.50 30.69 -13.17
N LYS A 199 0.23 30.76 -14.48
CA LYS A 199 -1.12 31.10 -14.97
C LYS A 199 -2.08 29.97 -14.70
N GLY A 200 -3.21 30.28 -14.08
CA GLY A 200 -4.28 29.36 -13.78
C GLY A 200 -4.97 28.83 -15.03
N GLU A 201 -5.45 27.60 -14.97
CA GLU A 201 -6.19 26.95 -16.05
C GLU A 201 -6.99 25.75 -15.50
N ASN A 202 -7.83 25.16 -16.34
CA ASN A 202 -8.44 23.87 -16.04
C ASN A 202 -7.38 22.77 -16.15
N ILE A 203 -7.34 21.88 -15.16
CA ILE A 203 -6.65 20.61 -15.26
C ILE A 203 -7.67 19.50 -15.50
N ILE A 204 -7.26 18.51 -16.29
CA ILE A 204 -8.02 17.28 -16.52
C ILE A 204 -7.06 16.11 -16.31
N LEU A 205 -7.46 15.21 -15.41
CA LEU A 205 -6.79 13.94 -15.19
C LEU A 205 -7.77 12.84 -15.58
N GLN A 206 -7.42 12.13 -16.64
CA GLN A 206 -8.24 11.05 -17.16
C GLN A 206 -7.33 10.09 -17.92
N LYS A 207 -7.45 8.80 -17.62
CA LYS A 207 -6.82 7.73 -18.38
C LYS A 207 -7.91 6.80 -18.88
N ASP A 208 -7.88 6.48 -20.18
CA ASP A 208 -8.84 5.53 -20.74
C ASP A 208 -8.45 4.11 -20.31
N ARG A 209 -9.33 3.47 -19.52
CA ARG A 209 -9.14 2.10 -19.05
C ARG A 209 -9.30 1.06 -20.17
N ASN A 210 -10.12 1.36 -21.18
CA ASN A 210 -10.35 0.43 -22.29
C ASN A 210 -9.23 0.51 -23.33
N ASN A 211 -8.68 1.71 -23.56
CA ASN A 211 -7.62 1.97 -24.52
C ASN A 211 -6.47 2.77 -23.88
N PRO A 212 -5.78 2.24 -22.87
CA PRO A 212 -4.68 2.95 -22.23
C PRO A 212 -3.50 3.09 -23.21
N ILE A 213 -2.89 4.27 -23.22
CA ILE A 213 -1.63 4.49 -23.96
C ILE A 213 -0.45 3.90 -23.19
N PHE A 214 -0.43 4.04 -21.87
CA PHE A 214 0.62 3.55 -20.97
C PHE A 214 -0.01 2.83 -19.77
N TYR A 215 0.78 2.00 -19.08
CA TYR A 215 0.34 1.37 -17.83
C TYR A 215 -0.06 2.43 -16.78
N GLY A 216 -1.08 2.13 -15.98
CA GLY A 216 -1.52 2.96 -14.86
C GLY A 216 -2.04 2.11 -13.71
N TRP A 217 -1.94 2.62 -12.49
CA TRP A 217 -2.63 2.04 -11.34
C TRP A 217 -4.12 2.41 -11.35
N ASP A 218 -4.91 1.68 -10.57
CA ASP A 218 -6.37 1.88 -10.47
C ASP A 218 -6.78 3.31 -10.13
N ASN A 219 -5.96 3.99 -9.33
CA ASN A 219 -6.16 5.37 -8.91
C ASN A 219 -5.98 6.44 -10.01
N GLU A 220 -5.55 6.05 -11.21
CA GLU A 220 -5.27 6.95 -12.34
C GLU A 220 -6.36 6.96 -13.43
N PHE A 221 -7.29 6.00 -13.45
CA PHE A 221 -8.24 5.81 -14.57
C PHE A 221 -9.53 6.60 -14.49
N SER A 222 -9.82 7.17 -13.34
CA SER A 222 -11.04 7.91 -13.11
C SER A 222 -10.89 9.37 -13.51
N ASN A 223 -12.02 10.02 -13.76
CA ASN A 223 -12.03 11.39 -14.27
C ASN A 223 -11.95 12.38 -13.11
N HIS A 224 -10.97 13.27 -13.14
CA HIS A 224 -10.88 14.43 -12.26
C HIS A 224 -10.69 15.71 -13.08
N LYS A 225 -11.43 16.75 -12.68
CA LYS A 225 -11.35 18.06 -13.29
C LYS A 225 -11.41 19.12 -12.21
N ALA A 226 -10.46 20.06 -12.25
CA ALA A 226 -10.41 21.19 -11.36
C ALA A 226 -10.04 22.46 -12.14
N PHE A 227 -10.50 23.61 -11.67
CA PHE A 227 -10.05 24.91 -12.17
C PHE A 227 -9.09 25.51 -11.15
N ILE A 228 -7.88 25.83 -11.61
CA ILE A 228 -6.83 26.44 -10.79
C ILE A 228 -6.70 27.91 -11.18
N LYS A 229 -6.80 28.80 -10.19
CA LYS A 229 -6.52 30.24 -10.31
C LYS A 229 -5.01 30.46 -10.38
N ASP A 230 -4.61 31.62 -10.92
CA ASP A 230 -3.22 32.09 -10.86
C ASP A 230 -2.65 31.95 -9.45
N PHE A 231 -1.43 31.44 -9.36
CA PHE A 231 -0.68 31.29 -8.11
C PHE A 231 0.80 31.51 -8.38
N GLN A 232 1.62 31.52 -7.33
CA GLN A 232 3.07 31.59 -7.47
C GLN A 232 3.71 30.33 -6.90
N ALA A 233 4.72 29.80 -7.59
CA ALA A 233 5.48 28.64 -7.14
C ALA A 233 6.96 29.02 -7.00
N SER A 234 7.68 28.40 -6.06
CA SER A 234 9.12 28.61 -5.96
C SER A 234 9.78 28.14 -7.25
N LYS A 235 10.84 28.82 -7.70
CA LYS A 235 11.54 28.55 -8.95
C LYS A 235 12.28 27.21 -8.92
N TYR A 236 12.97 26.98 -7.83
CA TYR A 236 13.72 25.76 -7.54
C TYR A 236 12.96 24.93 -6.50
N LEU A 237 13.23 23.62 -6.46
CA LEU A 237 12.96 22.82 -5.26
C LEU A 237 13.74 23.41 -4.07
N VAL A 238 13.25 23.17 -2.85
CA VAL A 238 13.97 23.61 -1.64
C VAL A 238 15.28 22.86 -1.56
N SER A 239 16.39 23.60 -1.54
CA SER A 239 17.73 23.04 -1.50
C SER A 239 18.17 22.69 -0.07
N ASN A 240 19.17 21.83 0.07
CA ASN A 240 19.82 21.57 1.35
C ASN A 240 20.34 22.86 2.00
N GLY A 241 20.88 23.79 1.20
CA GLY A 241 21.33 25.09 1.68
C GLY A 241 20.19 25.93 2.24
N GLU A 242 19.07 26.02 1.52
CA GLU A 242 17.89 26.74 1.97
C GLU A 242 17.29 26.10 3.23
N PHE A 243 17.26 24.76 3.32
CA PHE A 243 16.79 24.03 4.48
C PHE A 243 17.75 24.13 5.68
N LEU A 244 19.06 24.26 5.44
CA LEU A 244 20.06 24.43 6.49
C LEU A 244 19.84 25.73 7.27
N GLU A 245 19.27 26.78 6.64
CA GLU A 245 18.83 27.99 7.33
C GLU A 245 17.77 27.67 8.39
N PHE A 246 16.74 26.90 8.04
CA PHE A 246 15.71 26.43 8.96
C PHE A 246 16.30 25.62 10.14
N VAL A 247 17.24 24.72 9.86
CA VAL A 247 17.94 23.94 10.89
C VAL A 247 18.74 24.85 11.83
N LYS A 248 19.56 25.75 11.27
CA LYS A 248 20.44 26.64 12.05
C LYS A 248 19.67 27.65 12.91
N GLU A 249 18.49 28.06 12.47
CA GLU A 249 17.60 28.94 13.22
C GLU A 249 16.71 28.22 14.24
N GLY A 250 16.96 26.92 14.47
CA GLY A 250 16.27 26.14 15.49
C GLY A 250 14.86 25.74 15.09
N GLY A 251 14.59 25.55 13.79
CA GLY A 251 13.28 25.14 13.28
C GLY A 251 12.69 23.89 13.96
N TYR A 252 13.52 22.87 14.21
CA TYR A 252 13.12 21.65 14.93
C TYR A 252 12.83 21.89 16.43
N ASN A 253 13.20 23.05 16.99
CA ASN A 253 12.92 23.41 18.38
C ASN A 253 11.66 24.29 18.52
N LYS A 254 10.91 24.49 17.44
CA LYS A 254 9.70 25.34 17.38
C LYS A 254 8.48 24.49 17.03
N PRO A 255 7.82 23.86 18.02
CA PRO A 255 6.66 23.00 17.79
C PRO A 255 5.52 23.67 17.03
N GLU A 256 5.38 24.99 17.10
CA GLU A 256 4.41 25.79 16.35
C GLU A 256 4.52 25.63 14.82
N PHE A 257 5.69 25.25 14.31
CA PHE A 257 5.87 24.92 12.89
C PHE A 257 5.30 23.55 12.53
N PHE A 258 5.12 22.64 13.48
CA PHE A 258 4.65 21.29 13.16
C PHE A 258 3.12 21.19 13.34
N SER A 259 2.45 20.46 12.45
CA SER A 259 1.07 19.99 12.68
C SER A 259 1.01 19.08 13.92
N THR A 260 -0.19 18.73 14.37
CA THR A 260 -0.36 17.82 15.51
C THR A 260 0.34 16.48 15.28
N GLU A 261 0.17 15.88 14.09
CA GLU A 261 0.88 14.65 13.71
C GLU A 261 2.39 14.87 13.64
N GLY A 262 2.83 15.99 13.05
CA GLY A 262 4.25 16.35 13.00
C GLY A 262 4.89 16.55 14.37
N LYS A 263 4.16 17.09 15.35
CA LYS A 263 4.61 17.21 16.75
C LYS A 263 4.79 15.85 17.40
N ASN A 264 3.85 14.92 17.15
CA ASN A 264 3.95 13.55 17.66
C ASN A 264 5.17 12.85 17.05
N TRP A 265 5.37 12.98 15.73
CA TRP A 265 6.54 12.46 15.04
C TRP A 265 7.84 13.04 15.62
N LEU A 266 7.92 14.37 15.74
CA LEU A 266 9.10 15.05 16.27
C LEU A 266 9.42 14.66 17.71
N SER A 267 8.39 14.53 18.56
CA SER A 267 8.54 14.06 19.94
C SER A 267 8.99 12.61 20.03
N TYR A 268 8.54 11.75 19.10
CA TYR A 268 8.91 10.35 19.06
C TYR A 268 10.34 10.16 18.55
N THR A 269 10.69 10.81 17.44
CA THR A 269 12.00 10.65 16.78
C THR A 269 13.10 11.49 17.42
N ASN A 270 12.75 12.58 18.11
CA ASN A 270 13.68 13.61 18.60
C ASN A 270 14.58 14.17 17.49
N ALA A 271 14.06 14.26 16.26
CA ALA A 271 14.79 14.76 15.10
C ALA A 271 15.28 16.22 15.31
N LYS A 272 16.47 16.52 14.79
CA LYS A 272 17.10 17.86 14.89
C LYS A 272 17.52 18.44 13.54
N TYR A 273 17.48 17.61 12.51
CA TYR A 273 17.86 17.85 11.12
C TYR A 273 17.34 16.65 10.30
N PRO A 274 17.31 16.74 8.95
CA PRO A 274 16.82 15.67 8.09
C PRO A 274 17.51 14.31 8.37
N THR A 275 16.75 13.22 8.25
CA THR A 275 17.21 11.86 8.61
C THR A 275 18.53 11.44 7.96
N PHE A 276 18.74 11.81 6.71
CA PHE A 276 19.95 11.45 5.97
C PHE A 276 21.09 12.45 6.13
N TRP A 277 20.94 13.47 6.98
CA TRP A 277 22.07 14.32 7.35
C TRP A 277 22.83 13.71 8.52
N ILE A 278 24.15 13.75 8.43
CA ILE A 278 25.06 13.34 9.51
C ILE A 278 25.77 14.59 10.01
N LYS A 279 25.63 14.89 11.29
CA LYS A 279 26.37 15.97 11.93
C LYS A 279 27.66 15.42 12.56
N LYS A 280 28.81 15.95 12.16
CA LYS A 280 30.12 15.69 12.78
C LYS A 280 30.71 17.04 13.20
N ASP A 281 30.89 17.23 14.50
CA ASP A 281 31.26 18.53 15.07
C ASP A 281 30.30 19.64 14.62
N GLU A 282 30.79 20.67 13.92
CA GLU A 282 29.98 21.78 13.37
C GLU A 282 29.63 21.62 11.88
N GLU A 283 30.01 20.50 11.26
CA GLU A 283 29.80 20.23 9.85
C GLU A 283 28.66 19.23 9.61
N TYR A 284 27.96 19.41 8.50
CA TYR A 284 26.93 18.50 8.03
C TYR A 284 27.42 17.73 6.81
N PHE A 285 27.04 16.47 6.75
CA PHE A 285 27.30 15.55 5.66
C PHE A 285 25.97 14.97 5.18
N LEU A 286 25.90 14.57 3.90
CA LEU A 286 24.77 13.85 3.33
C LEU A 286 25.09 12.36 3.24
N ARG A 287 24.23 11.53 3.80
CA ARG A 287 24.15 10.09 3.54
C ARG A 287 23.43 9.90 2.20
N GLU A 288 24.17 9.52 1.17
CA GLU A 288 23.61 9.02 -0.10
C GLU A 288 23.41 7.51 -0.01
N ILE A 289 23.13 6.77 -1.10
CA ILE A 289 22.77 5.33 -1.01
C ILE A 289 23.90 4.48 -0.42
N ASN A 290 25.14 4.62 -0.89
CA ASN A 290 26.30 3.87 -0.36
C ASN A 290 27.52 4.73 -0.02
N ARG A 291 27.40 6.06 -0.01
CA ARG A 291 28.48 6.98 0.38
C ARG A 291 28.01 8.08 1.34
N VAL A 292 28.98 8.72 1.97
CA VAL A 292 28.78 9.93 2.78
C VAL A 292 29.65 11.03 2.21
N VAL A 293 29.03 12.14 1.84
CA VAL A 293 29.69 13.30 1.24
C VAL A 293 29.47 14.55 2.10
N PRO A 294 30.34 15.57 2.04
CA PRO A 294 30.02 16.88 2.63
C PRO A 294 28.66 17.37 2.11
N LEU A 295 27.82 17.96 2.97
CA LEU A 295 26.45 18.32 2.61
C LEU A 295 26.42 19.21 1.35
N PRO A 296 25.92 18.72 0.20
CA PRO A 296 25.83 19.51 -1.02
C PRO A 296 24.69 20.52 -0.85
N LEU A 297 25.01 21.81 -0.72
CA LEU A 297 23.99 22.82 -0.43
C LEU A 297 23.07 23.06 -1.64
N ASN A 298 23.52 22.76 -2.86
CA ASN A 298 22.77 22.92 -4.10
C ASN A 298 21.86 21.75 -4.47
N TYR A 299 21.82 20.66 -3.70
CA TYR A 299 20.90 19.54 -3.98
C TYR A 299 19.53 19.81 -3.36
N PRO A 300 18.44 19.22 -3.88
CA PRO A 300 17.16 19.25 -3.20
C PRO A 300 17.30 18.58 -1.83
N VAL A 301 16.64 19.13 -0.82
CA VAL A 301 16.56 18.49 0.48
C VAL A 301 15.66 17.25 0.41
N ASP A 302 16.04 16.17 1.09
CA ASP A 302 15.23 14.96 1.26
C ASP A 302 14.67 14.92 2.68
N VAL A 303 13.35 15.00 2.79
CA VAL A 303 12.62 15.14 4.05
C VAL A 303 11.28 14.43 3.98
N ASN A 304 10.69 14.15 5.14
CA ASN A 304 9.31 13.69 5.18
C ASN A 304 8.32 14.87 5.05
N PHE A 305 7.02 14.54 4.99
CA PHE A 305 5.96 15.52 4.82
C PHE A 305 5.90 16.55 5.97
N TYR A 306 6.08 16.10 7.22
CA TYR A 306 5.98 16.98 8.40
C TYR A 306 7.08 18.03 8.45
N GLU A 307 8.31 17.63 8.08
CA GLU A 307 9.45 18.53 7.96
C GLU A 307 9.24 19.55 6.83
N ALA A 308 8.71 19.11 5.68
CA ALA A 308 8.37 19.98 4.55
C ALA A 308 7.29 21.01 4.93
N GLU A 309 6.23 20.59 5.63
CA GLU A 309 5.19 21.47 6.15
C GLU A 309 5.74 22.49 7.17
N ALA A 310 6.59 22.03 8.09
CA ALA A 310 7.22 22.89 9.10
C ALA A 310 8.13 23.95 8.46
N PHE A 311 8.88 23.56 7.43
CA PHE A 311 9.68 24.52 6.66
C PHE A 311 8.79 25.57 5.98
N CYS A 312 7.65 25.19 5.39
CA CYS A 312 6.74 26.17 4.78
C CYS A 312 6.22 27.20 5.79
N LYS A 313 5.89 26.77 7.03
CA LYS A 313 5.48 27.71 8.10
C LYS A 313 6.63 28.64 8.52
N TYR A 314 7.84 28.10 8.70
CA TYR A 314 9.04 28.92 8.92
C TYR A 314 9.25 29.94 7.80
N LYS A 315 9.15 29.49 6.54
CA LYS A 315 9.35 30.34 5.36
C LYS A 315 8.27 31.42 5.27
N SER A 316 7.05 31.11 5.68
CA SER A 316 5.95 32.09 5.75
C SER A 316 6.26 33.24 6.71
N GLU A 317 6.81 32.94 7.89
CA GLU A 317 7.25 33.98 8.83
C GLU A 317 8.37 34.85 8.23
N LYS A 318 9.34 34.23 7.55
CA LYS A 318 10.46 34.95 6.91
C LYS A 318 10.01 35.85 5.77
N LEU A 319 9.03 35.41 4.99
CA LEU A 319 8.52 36.14 3.83
C LEU A 319 7.46 37.19 4.20
N GLY A 320 6.83 37.07 5.37
CA GLY A 320 5.73 37.94 5.81
C GLY A 320 4.40 37.66 5.11
N PHE A 321 4.28 36.52 4.44
CA PHE A 321 3.05 36.02 3.83
C PHE A 321 3.07 34.49 3.78
N GLU A 322 1.90 33.88 3.69
CA GLU A 322 1.76 32.42 3.70
C GLU A 322 2.34 31.78 2.44
N VAL A 323 3.17 30.76 2.65
CA VAL A 323 3.54 29.74 1.66
C VAL A 323 3.28 28.35 2.23
N ARG A 324 2.94 27.42 1.34
CA ARG A 324 2.60 26.03 1.70
C ARG A 324 3.08 25.06 0.63
N LEU A 325 2.98 23.76 0.89
CA LEU A 325 3.15 22.74 -0.15
C LEU A 325 2.08 22.91 -1.25
N PRO A 326 2.35 22.51 -2.51
CA PRO A 326 1.36 22.50 -3.57
C PRO A 326 0.27 21.45 -3.31
N SER A 327 -0.95 21.73 -3.73
CA SER A 327 -1.96 20.68 -3.91
C SER A 327 -1.62 19.79 -5.12
N GLU A 328 -2.25 18.61 -5.21
CA GLU A 328 -2.10 17.74 -6.38
C GLU A 328 -2.45 18.51 -7.66
N ASP A 329 -3.50 19.32 -7.60
CA ASP A 329 -4.00 20.07 -8.74
C ASP A 329 -3.07 21.24 -9.14
N GLU A 330 -2.49 21.94 -8.17
CA GLU A 330 -1.50 22.99 -8.42
C GLU A 330 -0.20 22.42 -9.00
N TYR A 331 0.24 21.26 -8.52
CA TYR A 331 1.35 20.54 -9.12
C TYR A 331 1.05 20.23 -10.60
N TYR A 332 -0.12 19.67 -10.90
CA TYR A 332 -0.52 19.37 -12.27
C TYR A 332 -0.60 20.62 -13.14
N ARG A 333 -1.11 21.71 -12.58
CA ARG A 333 -1.15 22.97 -13.30
C ARG A 333 0.24 23.47 -13.63
N LEU A 334 1.19 23.42 -12.69
CA LEU A 334 2.60 23.78 -12.93
C LEU A 334 3.23 22.85 -13.97
N TYR A 335 3.00 21.54 -13.87
CA TYR A 335 3.49 20.54 -14.82
C TYR A 335 3.06 20.86 -16.26
N ASP A 336 1.78 21.19 -16.45
CA ASP A 336 1.22 21.56 -17.76
C ASP A 336 1.71 22.92 -18.23
N PHE A 337 1.89 23.88 -17.30
CA PHE A 337 2.31 25.24 -17.62
C PHE A 337 3.70 25.29 -18.26
N VAL A 338 4.59 24.40 -17.83
CA VAL A 338 5.97 24.30 -18.33
C VAL A 338 6.16 23.17 -19.34
N ASP A 339 5.08 22.48 -19.76
CA ASP A 339 5.13 21.28 -20.62
C ASP A 339 6.16 20.24 -20.14
N ALA A 340 6.13 19.92 -18.84
CA ALA A 340 7.20 19.15 -18.17
C ALA A 340 7.47 17.77 -18.78
N GLN A 341 6.46 17.14 -19.39
CA GLN A 341 6.58 15.85 -20.08
C GLN A 341 7.60 15.84 -21.23
N ASN A 342 7.86 17.01 -21.84
CA ASN A 342 8.77 17.16 -22.98
C ASN A 342 10.13 17.76 -22.58
N LYS A 343 10.38 17.96 -21.28
CA LYS A 343 11.64 18.50 -20.77
C LYS A 343 12.56 17.36 -20.29
N GLU A 344 13.86 17.63 -20.29
CA GLU A 344 14.81 16.73 -19.65
C GLU A 344 14.73 16.85 -18.12
N ALA A 345 14.90 15.72 -17.43
CA ALA A 345 14.88 15.62 -15.98
C ALA A 345 15.94 14.61 -15.51
N ASN A 346 16.41 14.76 -14.27
CA ASN A 346 17.14 13.70 -13.59
C ASN A 346 16.17 12.59 -13.15
N ILE A 347 15.93 11.61 -14.01
CA ILE A 347 14.98 10.50 -13.77
C ILE A 347 15.43 9.27 -14.56
N GLY A 348 15.10 8.07 -14.08
CA GLY A 348 15.52 6.81 -14.70
C GLY A 348 17.00 6.51 -14.52
N LEU A 349 17.52 6.78 -13.32
CA LEU A 349 18.90 6.52 -12.87
C LEU A 349 19.96 7.26 -13.68
N LYS A 350 19.63 8.41 -14.28
CA LYS A 350 20.57 9.21 -15.10
C LYS A 350 21.83 9.61 -14.31
N GLN A 351 21.68 10.01 -13.05
CA GLN A 351 22.81 10.34 -12.16
C GLN A 351 22.97 9.38 -10.97
N PHE A 352 22.10 8.36 -10.87
CA PHE A 352 21.96 7.48 -9.70
C PHE A 352 21.81 8.19 -8.34
N ASN A 353 21.58 9.49 -8.34
CA ASN A 353 21.43 10.30 -7.14
C ASN A 353 20.77 11.64 -7.48
N GLN A 354 20.47 12.42 -6.43
CA GLN A 354 20.04 13.80 -6.53
C GLN A 354 21.09 14.67 -7.26
N SER A 355 20.60 15.67 -8.00
CA SER A 355 21.40 16.63 -8.77
C SER A 355 21.18 18.05 -8.28
N ARG A 356 21.93 19.00 -8.83
CA ARG A 356 21.80 20.44 -8.51
C ARG A 356 20.37 20.90 -8.83
N VAL A 357 19.74 21.67 -7.94
CA VAL A 357 18.37 22.18 -8.15
C VAL A 357 18.24 23.15 -9.33
N ASP A 358 19.37 23.65 -9.84
CA ASP A 358 19.47 24.58 -10.98
C ASP A 358 20.00 23.92 -12.28
N GLU A 359 20.04 22.58 -12.34
CA GLU A 359 20.54 21.85 -13.51
C GLU A 359 19.48 21.66 -14.60
N TYR A 360 18.31 21.11 -14.26
CA TYR A 360 17.27 20.76 -15.23
C TYR A 360 16.22 21.86 -15.35
N LYS A 361 16.27 22.62 -16.45
CA LYS A 361 15.42 23.78 -16.71
C LYS A 361 14.11 23.41 -17.41
N PHE A 362 13.00 23.88 -16.86
CA PHE A 362 11.61 23.75 -17.31
C PHE A 362 11.03 25.14 -17.54
N ASP A 363 11.44 25.77 -18.64
CA ASP A 363 11.23 27.20 -18.89
C ASP A 363 11.84 28.04 -17.75
N ASP A 364 11.10 28.88 -17.04
CA ASP A 364 11.68 29.65 -15.92
C ASP A 364 11.82 28.84 -14.62
N PHE A 365 11.19 27.68 -14.53
CA PHE A 365 11.27 26.76 -13.40
C PHE A 365 12.34 25.69 -13.60
N TYR A 366 12.62 24.93 -12.54
CA TYR A 366 13.58 23.81 -12.55
C TYR A 366 13.02 22.62 -11.79
N ASP A 367 13.39 21.41 -12.18
CA ASP A 367 12.99 20.15 -11.50
C ASP A 367 11.48 20.10 -11.22
N VAL A 368 10.64 20.40 -12.22
CA VAL A 368 9.19 20.22 -12.09
C VAL A 368 8.83 18.72 -12.11
N ALA A 369 9.65 17.90 -12.74
CA ALA A 369 9.64 16.45 -12.68
C ALA A 369 11.08 15.92 -12.48
N GLY A 370 11.21 14.73 -11.88
CA GLY A 370 12.49 14.11 -11.56
C GLY A 370 13.25 14.80 -10.42
N ASN A 371 14.51 14.39 -10.25
CA ASN A 371 15.43 14.70 -9.15
C ASN A 371 14.94 14.09 -7.83
N VAL A 372 13.83 14.57 -7.29
CA VAL A 372 13.15 14.00 -6.12
C VAL A 372 11.64 14.05 -6.31
N TRP A 373 10.94 13.12 -5.68
CA TRP A 373 9.50 13.25 -5.50
C TRP A 373 9.16 14.57 -4.79
N GLN A 374 8.03 15.18 -5.13
CA GLN A 374 7.56 16.41 -4.50
C GLN A 374 6.34 16.13 -3.62
N TRP A 375 6.45 16.41 -2.32
CA TRP A 375 5.32 16.31 -1.39
C TRP A 375 4.17 17.25 -1.79
N SER A 376 2.96 16.71 -1.79
CA SER A 376 1.72 17.45 -1.91
C SER A 376 0.96 17.43 -0.58
N LEU A 377 0.34 18.54 -0.22
CA LEU A 377 -0.58 18.62 0.92
C LEU A 377 -1.93 17.91 0.67
N THR A 378 -2.18 17.44 -0.55
CA THR A 378 -3.39 16.71 -0.88
C THR A 378 -3.26 15.26 -0.38
N PRO A 379 -4.15 14.79 0.50
CA PRO A 379 -4.18 13.38 0.87
C PRO A 379 -4.55 12.56 -0.36
N ILE A 380 -4.13 11.31 -0.45
CA ILE A 380 -4.61 10.44 -1.53
C ILE A 380 -6.10 10.17 -1.38
N TYR A 381 -6.84 10.30 -2.48
CA TYR A 381 -8.29 10.14 -2.51
C TYR A 381 -8.75 9.53 -3.83
N PRO A 382 -9.89 8.82 -3.83
CA PRO A 382 -10.47 8.28 -5.05
C PRO A 382 -11.02 9.41 -5.91
N PHE A 383 -10.70 9.40 -7.20
CA PHE A 383 -11.40 10.23 -8.18
C PHE A 383 -12.83 9.72 -8.41
N ASP A 384 -13.67 10.56 -9.02
CA ASP A 384 -15.05 10.20 -9.30
C ASP A 384 -15.13 8.98 -10.24
N GLY A 385 -15.85 7.96 -9.80
CA GLY A 385 -15.94 6.69 -10.50
C GLY A 385 -14.70 5.80 -10.37
N PHE A 386 -13.91 5.95 -9.31
CA PHE A 386 -12.84 5.03 -8.94
C PHE A 386 -13.33 3.59 -8.88
N VAL A 387 -12.53 2.67 -9.44
CA VAL A 387 -12.76 1.24 -9.43
C VAL A 387 -11.43 0.58 -9.17
N THR A 388 -11.38 -0.33 -8.20
CA THR A 388 -10.17 -1.11 -7.89
C THR A 388 -9.84 -2.10 -8.99
N HIS A 389 -8.55 -2.41 -9.16
CA HIS A 389 -8.14 -3.48 -10.07
C HIS A 389 -8.50 -4.84 -9.46
N PRO A 390 -9.18 -5.77 -10.17
CA PRO A 390 -9.72 -7.00 -9.58
C PRO A 390 -8.65 -7.99 -9.09
N ILE A 391 -7.43 -7.92 -9.63
CA ILE A 391 -6.30 -8.81 -9.26
C ILE A 391 -5.39 -8.18 -8.19
N TYR A 392 -5.51 -6.86 -7.96
CA TYR A 392 -4.72 -6.14 -6.96
C TYR A 392 -5.59 -5.09 -6.30
N ASP A 393 -6.59 -5.57 -5.57
CA ASP A 393 -7.66 -4.75 -5.02
C ASP A 393 -7.23 -3.99 -3.77
N ASP A 394 -6.11 -4.35 -3.15
CA ASP A 394 -5.54 -3.74 -1.94
C ASP A 394 -4.34 -2.82 -2.22
N PHE A 395 -4.07 -2.44 -3.47
CA PHE A 395 -2.98 -1.51 -3.80
C PHE A 395 -3.26 -0.07 -3.33
N THR A 396 -4.35 0.55 -3.79
CA THR A 396 -4.64 1.96 -3.47
C THR A 396 -5.53 2.12 -2.26
N THR A 397 -6.60 1.33 -2.15
CA THR A 397 -7.69 1.55 -1.18
C THR A 397 -7.27 1.63 0.29
N PRO A 398 -6.23 0.91 0.78
CA PRO A 398 -5.78 1.09 2.16
C PRO A 398 -5.19 2.47 2.41
N THR A 399 -4.66 3.15 1.37
CA THR A 399 -4.02 4.46 1.49
C THR A 399 -5.01 5.62 1.63
N PHE A 400 -6.30 5.40 1.34
CA PHE A 400 -7.38 6.39 1.53
C PHE A 400 -7.74 6.53 3.02
N ASP A 401 -6.80 7.03 3.83
CA ASP A 401 -6.88 7.03 5.29
C ASP A 401 -6.41 8.32 5.97
N ASP A 402 -6.18 9.40 5.20
CA ASP A 402 -5.64 10.71 5.64
C ASP A 402 -4.25 10.70 6.28
N ARG A 403 -3.65 9.51 6.45
CA ARG A 403 -2.29 9.34 6.97
C ARG A 403 -1.26 9.25 5.84
N HIS A 404 -1.73 9.07 4.60
CA HIS A 404 -0.92 9.14 3.39
C HIS A 404 -1.06 10.49 2.69
N ALA A 405 0.07 11.04 2.27
CA ALA A 405 0.13 12.23 1.43
C ALA A 405 0.62 11.85 0.03
N LEU A 406 0.10 12.51 -1.00
CA LEU A 406 0.55 12.31 -2.36
C LEU A 406 1.96 12.85 -2.56
N ILE A 407 2.74 12.13 -3.37
CA ILE A 407 4.03 12.57 -3.91
C ILE A 407 3.95 12.59 -5.43
N LYS A 408 4.52 13.62 -6.06
CA LYS A 408 4.41 13.84 -7.51
C LYS A 408 5.76 14.01 -8.20
N GLY A 409 5.86 13.57 -9.46
CA GLY A 409 6.95 13.90 -10.38
C GLY A 409 8.08 12.89 -10.57
N GLY A 410 8.13 11.81 -9.78
CA GLY A 410 9.22 10.85 -9.82
C GLY A 410 10.50 11.39 -9.18
N SER A 411 11.33 10.49 -8.67
CA SER A 411 12.69 10.81 -8.22
C SER A 411 13.73 10.41 -9.27
N PHE A 412 15.02 10.63 -8.97
CA PHE A 412 16.12 10.24 -9.85
C PHE A 412 16.14 8.74 -10.19
N ILE A 413 15.56 7.87 -9.34
CA ILE A 413 15.57 6.42 -9.52
C ILE A 413 14.30 5.86 -10.17
N SER A 414 13.22 6.63 -10.18
CA SER A 414 11.91 6.20 -10.69
C SER A 414 11.95 5.73 -12.15
N LEU A 415 11.20 4.66 -12.43
CA LEU A 415 11.10 4.00 -13.75
C LEU A 415 9.63 3.70 -14.10
N GLY A 416 9.35 3.51 -15.39
CA GLY A 416 8.02 3.08 -15.84
C GLY A 416 6.92 4.08 -15.50
N ASN A 417 5.85 3.61 -14.86
CA ASN A 417 4.69 4.41 -14.47
C ASN A 417 5.07 5.59 -13.57
N GLU A 418 6.03 5.42 -12.65
CA GLU A 418 6.48 6.47 -11.71
C GLU A 418 6.98 7.74 -12.42
N THR A 419 7.40 7.60 -13.69
CA THR A 419 7.89 8.72 -14.51
C THR A 419 6.79 9.49 -15.23
N LEU A 420 5.55 8.99 -15.22
CA LEU A 420 4.45 9.55 -16.00
C LEU A 420 3.82 10.74 -15.27
N ARG A 421 3.33 11.72 -16.04
CA ARG A 421 2.44 12.77 -15.53
C ARG A 421 1.28 12.17 -14.72
N SER A 422 0.62 11.12 -15.21
CA SER A 422 -0.56 10.54 -14.55
C SER A 422 -0.27 9.85 -13.23
N ALA A 423 0.99 9.60 -12.86
CA ALA A 423 1.37 8.87 -11.66
C ALA A 423 0.77 9.50 -10.38
N ARG A 424 0.10 8.68 -9.57
CA ARG A 424 -0.38 9.05 -8.24
C ARG A 424 0.12 8.03 -7.23
N TYR A 425 1.19 8.41 -6.54
CA TYR A 425 1.77 7.64 -5.45
C TYR A 425 1.53 8.37 -4.15
N ALA A 426 1.32 7.62 -3.08
CA ALA A 426 1.14 8.16 -1.75
C ALA A 426 1.94 7.35 -0.74
N PHE A 427 2.50 8.05 0.23
CA PHE A 427 3.31 7.46 1.28
C PHE A 427 2.86 8.02 2.63
N ARG A 428 3.10 7.26 3.70
CA ARG A 428 2.92 7.79 5.06
C ARG A 428 3.74 9.04 5.22
N LYS A 429 3.14 10.07 5.82
CA LYS A 429 3.74 11.39 6.01
C LYS A 429 5.08 11.38 6.75
N HIS A 430 5.38 10.35 7.55
CA HIS A 430 6.65 10.22 8.28
C HIS A 430 7.73 9.41 7.55
N PHE A 431 7.40 8.68 6.49
CA PHE A 431 8.38 7.89 5.74
C PHE A 431 9.21 8.75 4.80
N PHE A 432 10.38 8.25 4.46
CA PHE A 432 11.27 8.82 3.45
C PHE A 432 11.11 8.04 2.14
N GLN A 433 11.09 8.73 1.01
CA GLN A 433 10.93 8.13 -0.32
C GLN A 433 11.60 9.00 -1.39
N HIS A 434 12.89 9.31 -1.23
CA HIS A 434 13.63 10.26 -2.07
C HIS A 434 12.81 11.51 -2.40
N ALA A 435 12.26 12.12 -1.35
CA ALA A 435 11.19 13.12 -1.47
C ALA A 435 11.65 14.45 -0.90
N GLY A 436 11.58 15.48 -1.74
CA GLY A 436 11.72 16.86 -1.33
C GLY A 436 10.40 17.59 -1.53
N PHE A 437 10.48 18.89 -1.74
CA PHE A 437 9.29 19.70 -1.95
C PHE A 437 9.58 21.03 -2.62
N ARG A 438 8.49 21.61 -3.12
CA ARG A 438 8.36 22.99 -3.58
C ARG A 438 7.37 23.70 -2.66
N TYR A 439 7.49 25.01 -2.52
CA TYR A 439 6.46 25.80 -1.85
C TYR A 439 5.76 26.74 -2.84
N VAL A 440 4.48 27.00 -2.56
CA VAL A 440 3.61 27.86 -3.35
C VAL A 440 2.99 28.94 -2.48
N LYS A 441 2.71 30.09 -3.08
CA LYS A 441 1.81 31.11 -2.55
C LYS A 441 0.54 31.06 -3.38
N SER A 442 -0.56 30.63 -2.76
CA SER A 442 -1.79 30.34 -3.51
C SER A 442 -3.03 30.55 -2.65
N SER A 443 -4.10 31.00 -3.30
CA SER A 443 -5.45 31.12 -2.74
C SER A 443 -6.41 30.06 -3.28
N ASN A 444 -5.89 29.07 -4.03
CA ASN A 444 -6.69 27.95 -4.50
C ASN A 444 -7.14 27.07 -3.34
N GLU A 445 -8.37 26.58 -3.45
CA GLU A 445 -8.90 25.56 -2.57
C GLU A 445 -8.25 24.21 -2.91
N TYR A 446 -8.14 23.35 -1.90
CA TYR A 446 -7.56 22.03 -2.05
C TYR A 446 -8.19 21.09 -1.03
N LYS A 447 -8.12 19.79 -1.31
CA LYS A 447 -8.53 18.76 -0.35
C LYS A 447 -7.54 18.73 0.81
N THR A 448 -8.02 19.02 2.01
CA THR A 448 -7.25 19.01 3.25
C THR A 448 -7.37 17.69 4.01
N GLN A 449 -8.50 17.00 3.84
CA GLN A 449 -8.86 15.72 4.47
C GLN A 449 -9.81 14.97 3.53
N LEU A 450 -9.82 13.64 3.59
CA LEU A 450 -10.92 12.83 3.12
C LEU A 450 -12.12 13.23 3.98
N ASN A 451 -13.22 13.67 3.34
CA ASN A 451 -14.39 14.16 4.05
C ASN A 451 -14.72 13.25 5.25
N ASN A 452 -15.08 13.84 6.40
CA ASN A 452 -15.60 13.14 7.59
C ASN A 452 -16.75 12.15 7.29
N ASN A 453 -17.31 12.20 6.08
CA ASN A 453 -18.20 11.18 5.52
C ASN A 453 -17.41 10.21 4.62
N PHE A 454 -16.69 9.29 5.25
CA PHE A 454 -16.06 8.16 4.57
C PHE A 454 -17.15 7.35 3.86
N TYR A 455 -17.15 7.46 2.54
CA TYR A 455 -18.16 6.92 1.66
C TYR A 455 -17.59 5.70 0.92
N GLU A 456 -18.10 4.52 1.21
CA GLU A 456 -17.76 3.30 0.48
C GLU A 456 -18.56 3.26 -0.83
N SER A 457 -17.86 3.09 -1.94
CA SER A 457 -18.44 3.10 -3.29
C SER A 457 -18.23 1.81 -4.05
N ASP A 458 -17.39 0.89 -3.56
CA ASP A 458 -17.24 -0.43 -4.15
C ASP A 458 -18.56 -1.19 -4.04
N GLU A 459 -19.10 -1.65 -5.19
CA GLU A 459 -20.40 -2.33 -5.22
C GLU A 459 -20.36 -3.66 -4.44
N SER A 460 -19.23 -4.37 -4.41
CA SER A 460 -19.08 -5.62 -3.68
C SER A 460 -19.07 -5.34 -2.17
N ILE A 461 -18.22 -4.45 -1.69
CA ILE A 461 -18.12 -4.10 -0.26
C ILE A 461 -19.44 -3.50 0.22
N SER A 462 -20.05 -2.60 -0.57
CA SER A 462 -21.36 -2.01 -0.26
C SER A 462 -22.46 -3.09 -0.16
N SER A 463 -22.43 -4.12 -1.01
CA SER A 463 -23.35 -5.26 -0.90
C SER A 463 -23.16 -6.04 0.40
N TYR A 464 -21.91 -6.22 0.86
CA TYR A 464 -21.64 -6.85 2.15
C TYR A 464 -22.00 -5.95 3.34
N CYS A 465 -21.75 -4.64 3.24
CA CYS A 465 -22.25 -3.65 4.21
C CYS A 465 -23.77 -3.79 4.37
N ASP A 466 -24.50 -3.83 3.25
CA ASP A 466 -25.95 -3.96 3.27
C ASP A 466 -26.43 -5.33 3.74
N LEU A 467 -25.72 -6.40 3.37
CA LEU A 467 -26.05 -7.74 3.83
C LEU A 467 -25.99 -7.81 5.36
N TYR A 468 -24.91 -7.31 5.96
CA TYR A 468 -24.62 -7.44 7.40
C TYR A 468 -25.18 -6.33 8.28
N TYR A 469 -25.48 -5.15 7.73
CA TYR A 469 -25.94 -3.97 8.48
C TYR A 469 -27.16 -3.27 7.85
N GLY A 470 -27.67 -3.74 6.72
CA GLY A 470 -28.79 -3.11 6.02
C GLY A 470 -30.12 -3.20 6.77
N LYS A 471 -31.03 -2.26 6.48
CA LYS A 471 -32.36 -2.15 7.14
C LYS A 471 -33.27 -3.33 6.89
N ASP A 472 -33.12 -3.99 5.74
CA ASP A 472 -33.88 -5.18 5.38
C ASP A 472 -33.43 -6.42 6.20
N ASN A 473 -32.30 -6.29 6.91
CA ASN A 473 -31.70 -7.21 7.90
C ASN A 473 -31.84 -8.70 7.52
N LEU A 474 -31.34 -9.04 6.33
CA LEU A 474 -31.26 -10.42 5.84
C LEU A 474 -30.13 -11.22 6.54
N TYR A 475 -29.29 -10.56 7.34
CA TYR A 475 -28.23 -11.22 8.11
C TYR A 475 -28.80 -11.92 9.33
N THR A 476 -28.54 -13.22 9.41
CA THR A 476 -28.75 -13.98 10.64
C THR A 476 -27.59 -13.69 11.57
N ASN A 477 -27.85 -13.13 12.76
CA ASN A 477 -26.81 -12.96 13.77
C ASN A 477 -26.31 -14.32 14.26
N TYR A 478 -25.22 -14.79 13.67
CA TYR A 478 -24.65 -16.09 13.97
C TYR A 478 -24.26 -16.25 15.45
N VAL A 479 -23.89 -15.15 16.11
CA VAL A 479 -23.52 -15.15 17.53
C VAL A 479 -24.71 -15.48 18.42
N ASP A 480 -25.93 -15.05 18.06
CA ASP A 480 -27.13 -15.39 18.83
C ASP A 480 -27.44 -16.89 18.77
N LEU A 481 -27.18 -17.55 17.63
CA LEU A 481 -27.39 -18.98 17.44
C LEU A 481 -26.48 -19.83 18.33
N ILE A 482 -25.23 -19.39 18.51
CA ILE A 482 -24.26 -20.13 19.33
C ILE A 482 -24.23 -19.70 20.79
N ARG A 483 -24.87 -18.57 21.15
CA ARG A 483 -24.91 -18.06 22.53
C ARG A 483 -25.29 -19.10 23.59
N PRO A 484 -26.25 -20.02 23.38
CA PRO A 484 -26.57 -21.06 24.36
C PRO A 484 -25.37 -21.94 24.76
N TYR A 485 -24.43 -22.17 23.84
CA TYR A 485 -23.24 -22.98 24.06
C TYR A 485 -22.12 -22.24 24.82
N LEU A 486 -22.17 -20.91 24.85
CA LEU A 486 -21.09 -20.07 25.41
C LEU A 486 -21.31 -19.65 26.87
N LYS A 487 -22.48 -19.95 27.47
CA LYS A 487 -22.92 -19.38 28.77
C LYS A 487 -22.06 -19.71 29.98
N ASP A 488 -21.38 -20.87 29.98
CA ASP A 488 -20.67 -21.40 31.15
C ASP A 488 -19.14 -21.27 31.05
N LEU A 489 -18.65 -20.53 30.05
CA LEU A 489 -17.21 -20.34 29.84
C LEU A 489 -16.69 -19.10 30.55
N LYS A 490 -15.48 -19.22 31.11
CA LYS A 490 -14.66 -18.06 31.43
C LYS A 490 -14.07 -17.53 30.12
N VAL A 491 -14.87 -16.75 29.40
CA VAL A 491 -14.58 -16.25 28.05
C VAL A 491 -13.63 -15.06 28.10
N SER A 492 -12.44 -15.20 27.53
CA SER A 492 -11.44 -14.13 27.45
C SER A 492 -11.21 -13.68 26.00
N LYS A 493 -10.92 -14.63 25.10
CA LYS A 493 -10.44 -14.31 23.76
C LYS A 493 -11.17 -15.09 22.67
N ALA A 494 -11.66 -14.40 21.65
CA ALA A 494 -12.25 -15.01 20.46
C ALA A 494 -11.53 -14.59 19.17
N LEU A 495 -11.55 -15.48 18.20
CA LEU A 495 -11.06 -15.25 16.84
C LEU A 495 -12.22 -15.38 15.85
N ASP A 496 -12.46 -14.34 15.07
CA ASP A 496 -13.40 -14.33 13.95
C ASP A 496 -12.60 -14.40 12.63
N LEU A 497 -12.54 -15.56 12.00
CA LEU A 497 -11.82 -15.80 10.76
C LEU A 497 -12.75 -15.69 9.55
N GLY A 498 -12.29 -14.99 8.51
CA GLY A 498 -13.15 -14.57 7.40
C GLY A 498 -14.17 -13.53 7.85
N CYS A 499 -13.75 -12.59 8.71
CA CYS A 499 -14.61 -11.64 9.41
C CYS A 499 -15.29 -10.61 8.49
N CYS A 500 -14.85 -10.49 7.24
CA CYS A 500 -15.42 -9.58 6.25
C CYS A 500 -15.56 -8.14 6.79
N VAL A 501 -16.77 -7.55 6.77
CA VAL A 501 -17.08 -6.19 7.26
C VAL A 501 -17.24 -6.09 8.79
N GLY A 502 -16.83 -7.13 9.53
CA GLY A 502 -16.59 -7.10 10.97
C GLY A 502 -17.82 -7.26 11.87
N ARG A 503 -19.03 -7.49 11.33
CA ARG A 503 -20.25 -7.57 12.13
C ARG A 503 -20.19 -8.67 13.19
N THR A 504 -19.81 -9.89 12.80
CA THR A 504 -19.66 -11.01 13.74
C THR A 504 -18.63 -10.69 14.83
N SER A 505 -17.50 -10.07 14.47
CA SER A 505 -16.46 -9.66 15.41
C SER A 505 -17.00 -8.72 16.51
N PHE A 506 -17.78 -7.71 16.12
CA PHE A 506 -18.41 -6.81 17.09
C PHE A 506 -19.46 -7.51 17.96
N GLU A 507 -20.27 -8.42 17.39
CA GLU A 507 -21.26 -9.17 18.17
C GLU A 507 -20.59 -10.12 19.17
N LEU A 508 -19.47 -10.75 18.80
CA LEU A 508 -18.65 -11.56 19.72
C LEU A 508 -18.07 -10.73 20.87
N ALA A 509 -17.76 -9.45 20.63
CA ALA A 509 -17.22 -8.56 21.67
C ALA A 509 -18.23 -8.20 22.77
N LYS A 510 -19.53 -8.51 22.58
CA LYS A 510 -20.52 -8.49 23.67
C LYS A 510 -20.28 -9.60 24.70
N ILE A 511 -19.58 -10.66 24.31
CA ILE A 511 -19.36 -11.87 25.11
C ILE A 511 -17.90 -11.97 25.57
N TYR A 512 -16.94 -11.71 24.68
CA TYR A 512 -15.50 -11.85 24.93
C TYR A 512 -14.85 -10.50 25.28
N ASP A 513 -13.73 -10.53 26.00
CA ASP A 513 -12.96 -9.34 26.37
C ASP A 513 -12.00 -8.88 25.27
N GLU A 514 -11.52 -9.81 24.46
CA GLU A 514 -10.71 -9.55 23.28
C GLU A 514 -11.25 -10.36 22.09
N VAL A 515 -11.53 -9.68 20.99
CA VAL A 515 -11.93 -10.30 19.73
C VAL A 515 -10.97 -9.89 18.63
N LEU A 516 -10.37 -10.86 17.96
CA LEU A 516 -9.56 -10.64 16.78
C LEU A 516 -10.33 -11.05 15.53
N GLY A 517 -10.65 -10.11 14.65
CA GLY A 517 -11.16 -10.39 13.31
C GLY A 517 -10.02 -10.53 12.32
N ILE A 518 -9.96 -11.62 11.55
CA ILE A 518 -8.99 -11.79 10.46
C ILE A 518 -9.73 -12.07 9.16
N ASP A 519 -9.37 -11.38 8.08
CA ASP A 519 -9.82 -11.70 6.72
C ASP A 519 -8.64 -11.66 5.74
N PHE A 520 -8.80 -12.35 4.61
CA PHE A 520 -7.79 -12.34 3.56
C PHE A 520 -7.71 -10.98 2.85
N SER A 521 -8.84 -10.27 2.71
CA SER A 521 -8.90 -9.00 1.99
C SER A 521 -8.94 -7.81 2.94
N ALA A 522 -7.91 -6.96 2.83
CA ALA A 522 -7.81 -5.70 3.58
C ALA A 522 -9.03 -4.78 3.35
N ASN A 523 -9.63 -4.84 2.16
CA ASN A 523 -10.78 -4.01 1.79
C ASN A 523 -12.01 -4.26 2.65
N TYR A 524 -12.34 -5.52 2.91
CA TYR A 524 -13.50 -5.85 3.73
C TYR A 524 -13.25 -5.48 5.21
N ILE A 525 -12.08 -5.83 5.76
CA ILE A 525 -11.75 -5.52 7.16
C ILE A 525 -11.67 -4.02 7.43
N ASN A 526 -11.32 -3.23 6.41
CA ASN A 526 -11.24 -1.77 6.53
C ASN A 526 -12.60 -1.17 6.93
N ILE A 527 -13.73 -1.80 6.58
CA ILE A 527 -15.04 -1.38 7.08
C ILE A 527 -15.14 -1.56 8.59
N GLY A 528 -14.70 -2.71 9.12
CA GLY A 528 -14.64 -2.96 10.56
C GLY A 528 -13.72 -1.98 11.28
N VAL A 529 -12.53 -1.72 10.72
CA VAL A 529 -11.58 -0.72 11.26
C VAL A 529 -12.20 0.67 11.28
N LYS A 530 -12.84 1.11 10.18
CA LYS A 530 -13.52 2.40 10.08
C LYS A 530 -14.66 2.51 11.09
N LEU A 531 -15.50 1.48 11.24
CA LEU A 531 -16.57 1.46 12.22
C LEU A 531 -16.03 1.56 13.66
N LYS A 532 -14.91 0.91 13.97
CA LYS A 532 -14.25 1.04 15.28
C LYS A 532 -13.77 2.48 15.52
N LEU A 533 -13.11 3.08 14.54
CA LEU A 533 -12.52 4.42 14.67
C LEU A 533 -13.56 5.55 14.68
N TYR A 534 -14.55 5.47 13.79
CA TYR A 534 -15.46 6.58 13.48
C TYR A 534 -16.91 6.33 13.90
N ASP A 535 -17.27 5.14 14.39
CA ASP A 535 -18.64 4.68 14.72
C ASP A 535 -19.63 4.58 13.55
N PHE A 536 -19.33 5.18 12.40
CA PHE A 536 -20.20 5.14 11.23
C PHE A 536 -19.42 4.97 9.91
N VAL A 537 -20.11 4.42 8.91
CA VAL A 537 -19.64 4.32 7.52
C VAL A 537 -20.83 4.57 6.58
N ASN A 538 -20.66 5.42 5.56
CA ASN A 538 -21.66 5.61 4.51
C ASN A 538 -21.36 4.68 3.32
N TYR A 539 -22.38 4.16 2.63
CA TYR A 539 -22.18 3.28 1.47
C TYR A 539 -23.32 3.40 0.43
N LYS A 540 -23.05 2.99 -0.81
CA LYS A 540 -24.00 3.04 -1.95
C LYS A 540 -24.51 1.67 -2.36
N ILE A 541 -25.83 1.48 -2.38
CA ILE A 541 -26.46 0.30 -2.95
C ILE A 541 -27.08 0.62 -4.31
N LYS A 542 -26.72 -0.16 -5.31
CA LYS A 542 -27.30 -0.07 -6.65
C LYS A 542 -28.71 -0.65 -6.66
N LYS A 543 -29.69 0.14 -7.08
CA LYS A 543 -31.08 -0.28 -7.27
C LYS A 543 -31.26 -1.00 -8.61
N GLN A 544 -32.38 -1.72 -8.73
CA GLN A 544 -32.75 -2.42 -9.97
C GLN A 544 -32.91 -1.47 -11.18
N ASP A 545 -33.29 -0.22 -10.94
CA ASP A 545 -33.40 0.83 -11.97
C ASP A 545 -32.04 1.49 -12.33
N LYS A 546 -30.93 0.93 -11.84
CA LYS A 546 -29.55 1.43 -12.00
C LYS A 546 -29.28 2.78 -11.32
N THR A 547 -30.20 3.29 -10.51
CA THR A 547 -29.91 4.41 -9.60
C THR A 547 -29.21 3.88 -8.34
N PHE A 548 -28.66 4.77 -7.53
CA PHE A 548 -28.00 4.42 -6.28
C PHE A 548 -28.78 4.96 -5.08
N GLU A 549 -28.90 4.13 -4.03
CA GLU A 549 -29.37 4.53 -2.71
C GLU A 549 -28.18 4.76 -1.79
N GLU A 550 -28.18 5.88 -1.08
CA GLU A 550 -27.20 6.15 -0.02
C GLU A 550 -27.70 5.57 1.30
N ARG A 551 -26.86 4.78 1.97
CA ARG A 551 -27.13 4.18 3.29
C ARG A 551 -25.97 4.47 4.25
N ALA A 552 -26.23 4.32 5.53
CA ALA A 552 -25.24 4.51 6.59
C ALA A 552 -25.32 3.36 7.58
N ILE A 553 -24.15 2.90 8.02
CA ILE A 553 -23.98 1.99 9.15
C ILE A 553 -23.63 2.84 10.36
N SER A 554 -24.24 2.53 11.51
CA SER A 554 -23.88 3.08 12.81
C SER A 554 -23.79 1.93 13.81
N LEU A 555 -22.67 1.80 14.52
CA LEU A 555 -22.55 0.76 15.56
C LEU A 555 -23.56 0.95 16.69
N LYS A 556 -24.04 2.19 16.89
CA LYS A 556 -25.08 2.51 17.89
C LYS A 556 -26.41 1.83 17.57
N ASP A 557 -26.74 1.71 16.29
CA ASP A 557 -28.02 1.16 15.82
C ASP A 557 -28.15 -0.34 16.16
N PHE A 558 -27.05 -0.97 16.58
CA PHE A 558 -26.94 -2.38 16.93
C PHE A 558 -26.45 -2.65 18.36
N ASP A 559 -26.35 -1.60 19.18
CA ASP A 559 -25.76 -1.64 20.53
C ASP A 559 -24.33 -2.19 20.57
N LEU A 560 -23.51 -1.85 19.55
CA LEU A 560 -22.13 -2.33 19.38
C LEU A 560 -21.06 -1.28 19.72
N GLU A 561 -21.42 0.00 19.84
CA GLU A 561 -20.46 1.09 20.12
C GLU A 561 -19.62 0.83 21.38
N LYS A 562 -20.25 0.33 22.45
CA LYS A 562 -19.59 0.13 23.76
C LYS A 562 -18.57 -1.00 23.78
N VAL A 563 -18.57 -1.86 22.76
CA VAL A 563 -17.69 -3.04 22.69
C VAL A 563 -16.63 -2.93 21.61
N LYS A 564 -16.65 -1.85 20.80
CA LYS A 564 -15.74 -1.68 19.66
C LYS A 564 -14.26 -1.71 20.03
N ASP A 565 -13.90 -1.25 21.24
CA ASP A 565 -12.51 -1.22 21.72
C ASP A 565 -11.97 -2.61 22.08
N LYS A 566 -12.85 -3.60 22.25
CA LYS A 566 -12.49 -5.00 22.45
C LYS A 566 -12.14 -5.73 21.15
N VAL A 567 -12.45 -5.13 20.00
CA VAL A 567 -12.24 -5.74 18.68
C VAL A 567 -10.96 -5.19 18.04
N SER A 568 -10.13 -6.08 17.51
CA SER A 568 -9.01 -5.73 16.64
C SER A 568 -9.20 -6.45 15.31
N PHE A 569 -8.74 -5.85 14.22
CA PHE A 569 -8.81 -6.45 12.89
C PHE A 569 -7.42 -6.67 12.34
N MET A 570 -7.20 -7.80 11.65
CA MET A 570 -5.97 -8.08 10.93
C MET A 570 -6.21 -8.65 9.53
N GLN A 571 -5.32 -8.35 8.59
CA GLN A 571 -5.27 -9.09 7.33
C GLN A 571 -4.50 -10.39 7.54
N GLY A 572 -5.02 -11.50 7.04
CA GLY A 572 -4.34 -12.78 7.16
C GLY A 572 -5.01 -13.91 6.39
N ASP A 573 -4.21 -14.90 6.03
CA ASP A 573 -4.68 -16.10 5.36
C ASP A 573 -5.08 -17.16 6.39
N ALA A 574 -6.36 -17.53 6.42
CA ALA A 574 -6.89 -18.57 7.31
C ALA A 574 -6.17 -19.92 7.13
N CYS A 575 -5.73 -20.27 5.91
CA CYS A 575 -4.98 -21.50 5.63
C CYS A 575 -3.48 -21.39 5.97
N ASN A 576 -3.00 -20.20 6.35
CA ASN A 576 -1.61 -19.96 6.76
C ASN A 576 -1.50 -18.94 7.91
N LEU A 577 -2.30 -19.13 8.95
CA LEU A 577 -2.22 -18.28 10.15
C LEU A 577 -0.88 -18.49 10.87
N LYS A 578 -0.24 -17.40 11.29
CA LYS A 578 0.98 -17.43 12.10
C LYS A 578 0.74 -18.13 13.45
N GLU A 579 1.75 -18.80 14.01
CA GLU A 579 1.61 -19.57 15.27
C GLU A 579 1.24 -18.72 16.49
N ILE A 580 1.46 -17.40 16.41
CA ILE A 580 1.08 -16.43 17.45
C ILE A 580 -0.43 -16.39 17.71
N TYR A 581 -1.25 -16.74 16.72
CA TYR A 581 -2.69 -16.79 16.85
C TYR A 581 -3.09 -18.10 17.50
N LYS A 582 -3.02 -18.13 18.84
CA LYS A 582 -3.36 -19.26 19.68
C LYS A 582 -4.05 -18.79 20.97
N ASP A 583 -4.36 -19.75 21.83
CA ASP A 583 -4.95 -19.54 23.16
C ASP A 583 -6.36 -18.91 23.11
N PHE A 584 -7.14 -19.25 22.07
CA PHE A 584 -8.51 -18.78 21.90
C PHE A 584 -9.54 -19.67 22.61
N ASP A 585 -10.56 -19.06 23.20
CA ASP A 585 -11.70 -19.75 23.80
C ASP A 585 -12.80 -20.04 22.77
N LEU A 586 -12.82 -19.27 21.67
CA LEU A 586 -13.65 -19.49 20.50
C LEU A 586 -12.87 -19.16 19.23
N ILE A 587 -12.91 -20.05 18.26
CA ILE A 587 -12.63 -19.71 16.86
C ILE A 587 -13.92 -19.86 16.08
N PHE A 588 -14.39 -18.76 15.51
CA PHE A 588 -15.52 -18.70 14.61
C PHE A 588 -15.00 -18.45 13.20
N TYR A 589 -15.27 -19.36 12.26
CA TYR A 589 -15.02 -19.11 10.84
C TYR A 589 -16.31 -18.61 10.18
N SER A 590 -16.42 -17.29 10.02
CA SER A 590 -17.63 -16.56 9.56
C SER A 590 -17.91 -16.68 8.08
N SER A 591 -16.93 -17.15 7.32
CA SER A 591 -17.04 -17.45 5.89
C SER A 591 -17.34 -18.93 5.63
N LEU A 592 -17.51 -19.31 4.36
CA LEU A 592 -17.68 -20.72 3.98
C LEU A 592 -16.35 -21.46 3.97
N ILE A 593 -16.23 -22.50 4.80
CA ILE A 593 -14.99 -23.29 4.90
C ILE A 593 -14.65 -23.97 3.56
N ASP A 594 -15.67 -24.25 2.75
CA ASP A 594 -15.58 -24.88 1.43
C ASP A 594 -14.90 -23.97 0.39
N LYS A 595 -14.82 -22.66 0.67
CA LYS A 595 -14.12 -21.69 -0.19
C LYS A 595 -12.63 -21.59 0.13
N LEU A 596 -12.17 -22.17 1.23
CA LEU A 596 -10.74 -22.26 1.50
C LEU A 596 -10.07 -23.13 0.44
N TYR A 597 -8.88 -22.73 0.02
CA TYR A 597 -8.11 -23.54 -0.92
C TYR A 597 -7.44 -24.75 -0.23
N TYR A 598 -7.31 -24.74 1.10
CA TYR A 598 -6.73 -25.85 1.88
C TYR A 598 -7.52 -26.14 3.19
N PRO A 599 -8.81 -26.52 3.09
CA PRO A 599 -9.71 -26.61 4.24
C PRO A 599 -9.31 -27.72 5.24
N LYS A 600 -8.75 -28.84 4.76
CA LYS A 600 -8.29 -29.93 5.64
C LYS A 600 -7.14 -29.50 6.56
N LYS A 601 -6.13 -28.81 6.02
CA LYS A 601 -5.03 -28.26 6.82
C LYS A 601 -5.53 -27.22 7.81
N PHE A 602 -6.42 -26.32 7.36
CA PHE A 602 -7.03 -25.32 8.25
C PHE A 602 -7.70 -26.00 9.45
N LEU A 603 -8.48 -27.04 9.18
CA LEU A 603 -9.10 -27.89 10.20
C LEU A 603 -8.05 -28.57 11.11
N GLU A 604 -6.90 -29.01 10.60
CA GLU A 604 -5.84 -29.65 11.41
C GLU A 604 -5.19 -28.64 12.35
N ASP A 605 -4.93 -27.44 11.85
CA ASP A 605 -4.24 -26.38 12.57
C ASP A 605 -5.12 -25.71 13.63
N VAL A 606 -6.45 -25.73 13.47
CA VAL A 606 -7.38 -25.08 14.42
C VAL A 606 -7.29 -25.69 15.82
N SER A 607 -7.02 -26.99 15.91
CA SER A 607 -6.84 -27.71 17.18
C SER A 607 -5.76 -27.07 18.04
N ARG A 608 -4.64 -26.64 17.46
CA ARG A 608 -3.49 -26.09 18.18
C ARG A 608 -3.73 -24.66 18.69
N ARG A 609 -4.81 -24.02 18.25
CA ARG A 609 -5.11 -22.61 18.53
C ARG A 609 -6.23 -22.41 19.55
N ILE A 610 -7.00 -23.46 19.81
CA ILE A 610 -8.14 -23.45 20.73
C ILE A 610 -7.73 -24.02 22.09
N ASN A 611 -8.11 -23.31 23.16
CA ASN A 611 -7.95 -23.75 24.54
C ASN A 611 -8.75 -25.03 24.82
N LYS A 612 -8.35 -25.77 25.86
CA LYS A 612 -9.16 -26.89 26.34
C LYS A 612 -10.55 -26.40 26.75
N ASN A 613 -11.60 -27.12 26.35
CA ASN A 613 -13.02 -26.72 26.47
C ASN A 613 -13.44 -25.52 25.61
N GLY A 614 -12.56 -24.98 24.76
CA GLY A 614 -12.90 -23.95 23.80
C GLY A 614 -13.73 -24.48 22.64
N PHE A 615 -14.31 -23.57 21.87
CA PHE A 615 -15.26 -23.89 20.79
C PHE A 615 -14.67 -23.57 19.42
N PHE A 616 -15.00 -24.44 18.46
CA PHE A 616 -14.79 -24.18 17.05
C PHE A 616 -16.14 -24.18 16.35
N VAL A 617 -16.45 -23.07 15.67
CA VAL A 617 -17.69 -22.90 14.92
C VAL A 617 -17.35 -22.53 13.49
N PHE A 618 -17.96 -23.19 12.51
CA PHE A 618 -17.77 -22.84 11.10
C PHE A 618 -19.04 -23.08 10.29
N LEU A 619 -19.12 -22.39 9.14
CA LEU A 619 -20.16 -22.56 8.14
C LEU A 619 -19.64 -23.41 6.98
N SER A 620 -20.47 -24.34 6.50
CA SER A 620 -20.19 -25.17 5.31
C SER A 620 -21.44 -25.45 4.48
N LEU A 621 -21.25 -25.91 3.25
CA LEU A 621 -22.32 -26.54 2.47
C LEU A 621 -22.61 -27.94 3.02
N HIS A 622 -23.87 -28.40 2.91
CA HIS A 622 -24.28 -29.73 3.38
C HIS A 622 -23.49 -30.86 2.71
N ASP A 623 -23.37 -30.83 1.38
CA ASP A 623 -22.69 -31.88 0.62
C ASP A 623 -21.21 -31.96 0.99
N TRP A 624 -20.54 -30.81 1.05
CA TRP A 624 -19.14 -30.72 1.42
C TRP A 624 -18.90 -31.22 2.85
N PHE A 625 -19.76 -30.87 3.80
CA PHE A 625 -19.67 -31.38 5.17
C PHE A 625 -19.71 -32.90 5.16
N ASN A 626 -20.70 -33.49 4.50
CA ASN A 626 -20.88 -34.95 4.47
C ASN A 626 -19.72 -35.67 3.76
N GLU A 627 -19.13 -35.07 2.73
CA GLU A 627 -18.01 -35.64 1.98
C GLU A 627 -16.66 -35.53 2.71
N HIS A 628 -16.43 -34.45 3.45
CA HIS A 628 -15.11 -34.11 3.98
C HIS A 628 -14.98 -34.21 5.51
N ILE A 629 -16.09 -34.15 6.24
CA ILE A 629 -16.11 -34.30 7.69
C ILE A 629 -16.45 -35.76 8.01
N ASN A 630 -15.40 -36.58 8.08
CA ASN A 630 -15.48 -37.97 8.51
C ASN A 630 -14.87 -38.09 9.93
N GLU A 631 -15.60 -38.68 10.88
CA GLU A 631 -15.33 -38.64 12.33
C GLU A 631 -13.96 -39.20 12.75
N ASN A 632 -13.20 -39.82 11.84
CA ASN A 632 -12.15 -40.75 12.18
C ASN A 632 -10.72 -40.20 12.32
N ASN A 633 -10.40 -38.92 12.01
CA ASN A 633 -9.00 -38.46 12.14
C ASN A 633 -8.80 -37.05 12.75
N LEU A 634 -9.63 -36.06 12.41
CA LEU A 634 -9.44 -34.68 12.88
C LEU A 634 -10.18 -34.37 14.19
N PHE A 635 -11.34 -34.98 14.36
CA PHE A 635 -12.27 -34.73 15.45
C PHE A 635 -12.06 -35.67 16.64
N LEU A 636 -10.90 -36.31 16.78
CA LEU A 636 -10.60 -37.06 18.00
C LEU A 636 -10.54 -36.10 19.21
N GLU A 637 -9.97 -34.91 19.01
CA GLU A 637 -9.84 -33.85 20.02
C GLU A 637 -11.09 -32.99 20.17
N PHE A 638 -12.07 -33.10 19.27
CA PHE A 638 -13.29 -32.29 19.29
C PHE A 638 -14.53 -33.17 19.47
N GLU A 639 -15.55 -32.60 20.06
CA GLU A 639 -16.88 -33.19 20.19
C GLU A 639 -17.84 -32.31 19.40
N LEU A 640 -18.56 -32.90 18.43
CA LEU A 640 -19.65 -32.22 17.76
C LEU A 640 -20.80 -32.08 18.75
N LEU A 641 -21.21 -30.84 19.03
CA LEU A 641 -22.33 -30.57 19.92
C LEU A 641 -23.62 -30.38 19.16
N ASP A 642 -23.57 -29.68 18.01
CA ASP A 642 -24.76 -29.36 17.24
C ASP A 642 -24.47 -29.05 15.77
N LYS A 643 -25.50 -29.17 14.95
CA LYS A 643 -25.57 -28.80 13.54
C LYS A 643 -26.81 -27.95 13.32
N ILE A 644 -26.62 -26.65 13.10
CA ILE A 644 -27.69 -25.67 12.96
C ILE A 644 -27.84 -25.31 11.48
N GLU A 645 -29.04 -25.43 10.93
CA GLU A 645 -29.35 -24.94 9.59
C GLU A 645 -29.53 -23.42 9.62
N VAL A 646 -28.81 -22.72 8.74
CA VAL A 646 -28.79 -21.26 8.71
C VAL A 646 -29.08 -20.77 7.31
N SER A 647 -30.13 -19.98 7.16
CA SER A 647 -30.43 -19.32 5.89
C SER A 647 -29.44 -18.17 5.69
N SER A 648 -28.65 -18.24 4.62
CA SER A 648 -27.67 -17.20 4.27
C SER A 648 -27.82 -16.80 2.80
N PHE A 649 -27.62 -15.51 2.54
CA PHE A 649 -27.48 -14.96 1.19
C PHE A 649 -26.02 -15.13 0.75
N ILE A 650 -25.75 -15.94 -0.27
CA ILE A 650 -24.37 -16.29 -0.64
C ILE A 650 -24.09 -15.89 -2.08
N LYS A 651 -22.97 -15.20 -2.29
CA LYS A 651 -22.41 -14.93 -3.61
C LYS A 651 -21.84 -16.22 -4.20
N MET A 652 -22.46 -16.73 -5.26
CA MET A 652 -22.02 -17.88 -6.03
C MET A 652 -20.86 -17.49 -6.96
N LYS A 653 -20.08 -18.49 -7.43
CA LYS A 653 -18.96 -18.29 -8.38
C LYS A 653 -19.36 -17.50 -9.63
N ASN A 654 -20.65 -17.52 -10.00
CA ASN A 654 -21.20 -16.84 -11.18
C ASN A 654 -21.70 -15.41 -10.90
N LYS A 655 -21.28 -14.77 -9.79
CA LYS A 655 -21.65 -13.40 -9.36
C LYS A 655 -23.14 -13.18 -9.02
N ASN A 656 -23.99 -14.20 -9.06
CA ASN A 656 -25.36 -14.14 -8.55
C ASN A 656 -25.41 -14.46 -7.05
N TYR A 657 -26.25 -13.75 -6.31
CA TYR A 657 -26.57 -14.07 -4.92
C TYR A 657 -27.77 -15.02 -4.89
N GLU A 658 -27.63 -16.12 -4.16
CA GLU A 658 -28.71 -17.09 -3.96
C GLU A 658 -28.94 -17.30 -2.46
N ASN A 659 -30.22 -17.46 -2.08
CA ASN A 659 -30.58 -17.99 -0.77
C ASN A 659 -30.16 -19.46 -0.72
N LYS A 660 -29.23 -19.78 0.18
CA LYS A 660 -28.87 -21.17 0.48
C LYS A 660 -28.98 -21.44 1.96
N THR A 661 -29.45 -22.64 2.27
CA THR A 661 -29.35 -23.21 3.61
C THR A 661 -27.92 -23.70 3.80
N LEU A 662 -27.24 -23.12 4.78
CA LEU A 662 -25.91 -23.49 5.24
C LEU A 662 -25.99 -24.36 6.48
N LEU A 663 -24.94 -25.13 6.70
CA LEU A 663 -24.76 -25.89 7.92
C LEU A 663 -23.74 -25.16 8.80
N MET A 664 -24.20 -24.66 9.95
CA MET A 664 -23.32 -24.20 11.02
C MET A 664 -23.03 -25.37 11.96
N SER A 665 -21.76 -25.72 12.12
CA SER A 665 -21.35 -26.81 12.99
C SER A 665 -20.68 -26.26 14.25
N VAL A 666 -21.13 -26.71 15.42
CA VAL A 666 -20.62 -26.29 16.72
C VAL A 666 -19.83 -27.42 17.35
N TRP A 667 -18.53 -27.20 17.54
CA TRP A 667 -17.61 -28.20 18.08
C TRP A 667 -16.97 -27.70 19.37
N LYS A 668 -16.74 -28.60 20.31
CA LYS A 668 -16.04 -28.32 21.56
C LYS A 668 -14.77 -29.13 21.67
N LYS A 669 -13.66 -28.51 22.03
CA LYS A 669 -12.38 -29.19 22.25
C LYS A 669 -12.38 -29.92 23.60
N LYS A 670 -12.01 -31.21 23.61
CA LYS A 670 -11.97 -32.10 24.78
C LYS A 670 -10.82 -31.77 25.75
#